data_AF-S4XDA0-F1
#
_entry.id   AF-S4XDA0-F1
#
_cell.length_a   1.000
_cell.length_b   1.000
_cell.length_c   1.000
_cell.angle_alpha   90.00
_cell.angle_beta   90.00
_cell.angle_gamma   90.00
#
_symmetry.space_group_name_H-M   'P 1'
#
loop_
_entity.id
_entity.type
_entity.pdbx_description
1 polymer ?
#
loop_
_entity_poly.entity_id
_entity_poly.type
_entity_poly.pdbx_seq_one_letter_code
_entity_poly.pdbx_strand_id
1 'polypeptide(L)'
;MCAVNSASPSPAGDSRSFFSSTGTRGRRFAASLAIAGIAGLGGLSVAALGVGLAPAAGAETTVLAQTATDTDITLSSQLIDDAGVLSDDEASEITELLEKGPSETGVKAYLVYIDGGDTRSVAADLSAQQPISNGLVIVINTSDRTYATSPGSAVPDSVTTDVNSAITGNMGDGWFEGGKAVAEVIAGESGDGSGAAWLWGGVGVLAVGGGGALVWSKKKRKKDEATEVEATRSIAPGDSSDLAQQPTHALRTVAAEELQSADESIRKGAQELSTAESEFGPERTRELRKALEFSQRTLSQAYGEHQRLANGLVHDEAEERDILIGIISSCGTADENLNAQAERFATLREQLINAPAIVDNLFQETVTLRTRIPGARATLDSLTTRVDPSLLTSVLDNPDIAEAEITEAEKAISRARELLTLPAGQQGELVDAARAAKLAINQATSQLDGVDHAEVQLREAQANLASLIDEVDGEIAEAAQHAASNAEIDRTALAAAVEKAKTSLAAARENGSRDPLGTYSALLEADGELDIQIDEARGARNTYERTLAMVDRTLADATARLQGVEDTIHTRGRMIGVTARSLAQSAGQALADARRIRDTRPKDAFRAAQQASSLASRAAEHAQDDIDDYNRRHNSTGGGSGAGSMVTGIVLGSLLSGHGGFGGGFGGGGFGGGGGGFGGGGGGGGFGGGGDFGGF
;
A
#
# COMPACT_ATOMS: atom_id res chain seq x y z
N MET A 1 -36.64 55.62 51.63
CA MET A 1 -37.04 55.16 52.99
C MET A 1 -36.17 53.96 53.34
N CYS A 2 -35.36 54.13 54.41
CA CYS A 2 -34.61 53.18 55.26
C CYS A 2 -34.12 51.83 54.67
N ALA A 3 -32.80 51.60 54.54
CA ALA A 3 -31.79 51.27 55.59
C ALA A 3 -31.85 49.76 55.98
N VAL A 4 -30.87 48.91 55.61
CA VAL A 4 -29.52 48.67 56.19
C VAL A 4 -29.51 47.54 57.24
N ASN A 5 -28.45 46.72 57.17
CA ASN A 5 -27.82 45.87 58.22
C ASN A 5 -28.48 44.53 58.58
N SER A 6 -27.76 43.46 58.97
CA SER A 6 -26.34 43.11 59.02
C SER A 6 -26.19 41.74 59.72
N ALA A 7 -25.15 41.00 59.34
CA ALA A 7 -24.26 40.17 60.19
C ALA A 7 -24.78 38.91 60.96
N SER A 8 -24.23 37.74 60.55
CA SER A 8 -23.35 36.78 61.31
C SER A 8 -23.79 36.21 62.69
N PRO A 9 -23.16 35.15 63.27
CA PRO A 9 -22.29 34.06 62.77
C PRO A 9 -22.64 32.62 63.32
N SER A 10 -21.85 31.61 62.91
CA SER A 10 -21.46 30.28 63.50
C SER A 10 -21.66 30.06 65.04
N PRO A 11 -21.63 28.82 65.63
CA PRO A 11 -20.71 27.71 65.28
C PRO A 11 -21.11 26.22 65.61
N ALA A 12 -20.26 25.31 65.09
CA ALA A 12 -19.69 24.07 65.64
C ALA A 12 -20.47 23.12 66.60
N GLY A 13 -20.34 21.81 66.32
CA GLY A 13 -19.89 20.85 67.34
C GLY A 13 -20.60 19.48 67.39
N ASP A 14 -19.80 18.41 67.20
CA ASP A 14 -19.88 17.08 67.84
C ASP A 14 -21.16 16.21 67.63
N SER A 15 -21.14 14.87 67.59
CA SER A 15 -20.09 13.85 67.75
C SER A 15 -20.62 12.45 67.38
N ARG A 16 -19.68 11.62 66.92
CA ARG A 16 -19.55 10.15 66.86
C ARG A 16 -20.66 9.23 67.43
N SER A 17 -20.96 8.16 66.68
CA SER A 17 -20.93 6.78 67.21
C SER A 17 -20.71 5.72 66.12
N PHE A 18 -19.94 4.70 66.51
CA PHE A 18 -19.42 3.55 65.75
C PHE A 18 -20.44 2.41 65.64
N PHE A 19 -20.41 1.62 64.56
CA PHE A 19 -20.38 0.16 64.66
C PHE A 19 -19.70 -0.48 63.42
N SER A 20 -18.90 -1.49 63.70
CA SER A 20 -17.96 -2.22 62.84
C SER A 20 -18.62 -3.40 62.10
N SER A 21 -18.12 -3.78 60.91
CA SER A 21 -17.60 -5.15 60.62
C SER A 21 -17.40 -5.40 59.11
N THR A 22 -16.20 -5.88 58.76
CA THR A 22 -15.83 -6.85 57.67
C THR A 22 -16.32 -6.55 56.24
N GLY A 23 -15.50 -6.38 55.20
CA GLY A 23 -14.18 -6.95 54.91
C GLY A 23 -14.28 -7.75 53.60
N THR A 24 -13.91 -7.17 52.46
CA THR A 24 -13.22 -7.85 51.32
C THR A 24 -12.98 -6.85 50.19
N ARG A 25 -11.72 -6.76 49.73
CA ARG A 25 -11.28 -5.95 48.60
C ARG A 25 -11.67 -6.64 47.30
N GLY A 26 -12.46 -5.97 46.47
CA GLY A 26 -12.67 -6.32 45.06
C GLY A 26 -12.78 -5.02 44.26
N ARG A 27 -11.71 -4.64 43.57
CA ARG A 27 -11.66 -3.45 42.71
C ARG A 27 -12.55 -3.71 41.49
N ARG A 28 -13.74 -3.08 41.46
CA ARG A 28 -14.53 -2.86 40.26
C ARG A 28 -14.50 -1.37 39.98
N PHE A 29 -13.79 -0.96 38.93
CA PHE A 29 -13.93 0.37 38.37
C PHE A 29 -15.24 0.40 37.58
N ALA A 30 -16.22 1.14 38.11
CA ALA A 30 -17.30 1.68 37.31
C ALA A 30 -16.76 2.98 36.68
N ALA A 31 -16.69 3.02 35.35
CA ALA A 31 -16.42 4.24 34.61
C ALA A 31 -17.71 4.69 33.94
N SER A 32 -18.06 5.92 34.24
CA SER A 32 -19.28 6.63 33.87
C SER A 32 -19.37 6.85 32.36
N LEU A 33 -20.58 6.68 31.83
CA LEU A 33 -21.00 7.17 30.52
C LEU A 33 -20.89 8.70 30.48
N ALA A 34 -20.13 9.24 29.53
CA ALA A 34 -20.22 10.62 29.10
C ALA A 34 -20.11 10.65 27.56
N ILE A 35 -21.21 11.07 26.94
CA ILE A 35 -21.36 11.30 25.50
C ILE A 35 -20.75 12.67 25.19
N ALA A 36 -19.79 12.73 24.27
CA ALA A 36 -19.45 13.92 23.49
C ALA A 36 -18.58 13.49 22.30
N GLY A 37 -19.04 13.78 21.08
CA GLY A 37 -18.34 13.47 19.83
C GLY A 37 -17.19 14.43 19.52
N ILE A 38 -16.36 14.02 18.57
CA ILE A 38 -15.65 14.83 17.55
C ILE A 38 -15.12 13.84 16.49
N ALA A 39 -15.18 14.29 15.24
CA ALA A 39 -14.98 13.59 13.98
C ALA A 39 -13.63 12.86 13.83
N GLY A 40 -13.69 11.70 13.19
CA GLY A 40 -12.55 10.84 12.86
C GLY A 40 -12.04 11.05 11.43
N LEU A 41 -10.72 11.16 11.33
CA LEU A 41 -9.92 10.76 10.18
C LEU A 41 -9.82 9.22 10.13
N GLY A 42 -9.76 8.63 8.93
CA GLY A 42 -9.22 7.28 8.74
C GLY A 42 -9.88 6.50 7.61
N GLY A 43 -9.38 6.67 6.37
CA GLY A 43 -9.62 5.74 5.27
C GLY A 43 -8.55 4.66 5.26
N LEU A 44 -8.97 3.40 5.17
CA LEU A 44 -8.12 2.24 4.89
C LEU A 44 -8.92 1.23 4.06
N SER A 45 -8.34 0.89 2.92
CA SER A 45 -8.84 0.03 1.85
C SER A 45 -8.79 -1.45 2.22
N VAL A 46 -9.68 -2.26 1.66
CA VAL A 46 -9.53 -3.73 1.55
C VAL A 46 -9.83 -4.16 0.11
N ALA A 47 -8.96 -5.01 -0.40
CA ALA A 47 -8.85 -5.52 -1.76
C ALA A 47 -9.96 -6.51 -2.16
N ALA A 48 -10.30 -6.53 -3.45
CA ALA A 48 -11.17 -7.53 -4.07
C ALA A 48 -10.38 -8.32 -5.14
N LEU A 49 -10.40 -9.65 -5.04
CA LEU A 49 -9.90 -10.59 -6.03
C LEU A 49 -11.09 -11.14 -6.83
N GLY A 50 -11.01 -11.06 -8.15
CA GLY A 50 -12.02 -11.61 -9.06
C GLY A 50 -11.73 -13.05 -9.51
N VAL A 51 -12.78 -13.70 -10.03
CA VAL A 51 -12.68 -14.81 -10.99
C VAL A 51 -13.78 -14.64 -12.03
N GLY A 52 -13.39 -14.57 -13.31
CA GLY A 52 -14.31 -14.51 -14.45
C GLY A 52 -14.31 -15.81 -15.25
N LEU A 53 -15.39 -16.02 -16.02
CA LEU A 53 -15.39 -16.83 -17.25
C LEU A 53 -16.49 -16.33 -18.20
N ALA A 54 -16.10 -15.96 -19.42
CA ALA A 54 -16.94 -15.50 -20.56
C ALA A 54 -17.43 -16.72 -21.42
N PRO A 55 -17.99 -16.60 -22.66
CA PRO A 55 -18.46 -15.43 -23.45
C PRO A 55 -19.78 -15.65 -24.27
N ALA A 56 -20.31 -14.61 -24.96
CA ALA A 56 -20.72 -14.65 -26.39
C ALA A 56 -21.36 -13.34 -26.95
N ALA A 57 -20.65 -12.73 -27.91
CA ALA A 57 -21.08 -12.08 -29.17
C ALA A 57 -22.11 -10.91 -29.24
N GLY A 58 -21.59 -9.71 -29.56
CA GLY A 58 -21.87 -9.00 -30.83
C GLY A 58 -22.90 -7.85 -30.87
N ALA A 59 -22.43 -6.59 -30.81
CA ALA A 59 -22.98 -5.44 -31.55
C ALA A 59 -22.06 -4.21 -31.43
N GLU A 60 -21.70 -3.61 -32.57
CA GLU A 60 -20.84 -2.42 -32.70
C GLU A 60 -21.57 -1.15 -32.23
N THR A 61 -20.93 -0.35 -31.37
CA THR A 61 -21.29 1.06 -31.15
C THR A 61 -20.00 1.87 -31.04
N THR A 62 -19.85 2.85 -31.92
CA THR A 62 -18.70 3.77 -32.00
C THR A 62 -18.66 4.66 -30.77
N VAL A 63 -17.71 4.41 -29.86
CA VAL A 63 -17.39 5.27 -28.71
C VAL A 63 -16.13 6.06 -29.04
N LEU A 64 -16.17 7.36 -28.80
CA LEU A 64 -14.98 8.22 -28.77
C LEU A 64 -14.08 7.72 -27.64
N ALA A 65 -13.00 7.04 -28.01
CA ALA A 65 -12.01 6.52 -27.08
C ALA A 65 -11.28 7.67 -26.37
N GLN A 66 -11.59 7.90 -25.10
CA GLN A 66 -10.56 8.26 -24.12
C GLN A 66 -10.03 6.93 -23.58
N THR A 67 -8.90 6.48 -24.12
CA THR A 67 -8.11 5.40 -23.54
C THR A 67 -7.42 5.95 -22.29
N ALA A 68 -8.08 5.85 -21.14
CA ALA A 68 -7.36 5.66 -19.89
C ALA A 68 -6.90 4.19 -19.93
N THR A 69 -5.64 3.96 -20.24
CA THR A 69 -4.98 2.67 -19.99
C THR A 69 -4.93 2.50 -18.48
N ASP A 70 -5.85 1.68 -17.97
CA ASP A 70 -5.81 1.12 -16.62
C ASP A 70 -4.70 0.07 -16.60
N THR A 71 -3.46 0.54 -16.61
CA THR A 71 -2.30 -0.32 -16.40
C THR A 71 -1.92 -0.18 -14.93
N ASP A 72 -2.08 -1.26 -14.18
CA ASP A 72 -1.75 -1.39 -12.76
C ASP A 72 -0.20 -1.45 -12.59
N ILE A 73 0.48 -0.41 -13.08
CA ILE A 73 1.94 -0.28 -13.05
C ILE A 73 2.34 0.15 -11.65
N THR A 74 3.19 -0.65 -11.01
CA THR A 74 3.77 -0.35 -9.69
C THR A 74 5.30 -0.30 -9.79
N LEU A 75 5.92 0.64 -9.05
CA LEU A 75 7.39 0.82 -8.99
C LEU A 75 8.08 -0.31 -8.21
N SER A 76 8.03 -1.53 -8.73
CA SER A 76 8.62 -2.74 -8.13
C SER A 76 10.13 -2.89 -8.40
N SER A 77 10.64 -2.24 -9.46
CA SER A 77 12.04 -2.19 -9.89
C SER A 77 12.39 -0.81 -10.46
N GLN A 78 13.68 -0.49 -10.60
CA GLN A 78 14.13 0.78 -11.22
C GLN A 78 13.88 0.84 -12.73
N LEU A 79 13.72 -0.30 -13.40
CA LEU A 79 13.33 -0.38 -14.80
C LEU A 79 12.04 -1.20 -14.91
N ILE A 80 11.05 -0.66 -15.61
CA ILE A 80 9.78 -1.33 -15.92
C ILE A 80 9.55 -1.20 -17.43
N ASP A 81 9.46 -2.32 -18.13
CA ASP A 81 9.15 -2.36 -19.56
C ASP A 81 7.78 -3.00 -19.79
N ASP A 82 6.72 -2.20 -19.62
CA ASP A 82 5.34 -2.62 -19.86
C ASP A 82 5.02 -2.69 -21.37
N ALA A 83 5.72 -1.86 -22.17
CA ALA A 83 5.61 -1.86 -23.63
C ALA A 83 6.29 -3.06 -24.32
N GLY A 84 7.16 -3.80 -23.62
CA GLY A 84 7.89 -4.95 -24.15
C GLY A 84 8.87 -4.59 -25.27
N VAL A 85 9.53 -3.43 -25.17
CA VAL A 85 10.44 -2.91 -26.20
C VAL A 85 11.91 -3.26 -25.98
N LEU A 86 12.26 -3.82 -24.82
CA LEU A 86 13.62 -4.21 -24.45
C LEU A 86 13.77 -5.75 -24.40
N SER A 87 14.93 -6.24 -24.79
CA SER A 87 15.36 -7.62 -24.48
C SER A 87 15.89 -7.73 -23.05
N ASP A 88 15.97 -8.97 -22.53
CA ASP A 88 16.48 -9.24 -21.18
C ASP A 88 17.91 -8.71 -20.95
N ASP A 89 18.77 -8.80 -21.97
CA ASP A 89 20.16 -8.32 -21.91
C ASP A 89 20.20 -6.78 -21.85
N GLU A 90 19.38 -6.11 -22.68
CA GLU A 90 19.25 -4.65 -22.73
C GLU A 90 18.67 -4.08 -21.43
N ALA A 91 17.65 -4.74 -20.88
CA ALA A 91 17.05 -4.37 -19.61
C ALA A 91 18.02 -4.53 -18.44
N SER A 92 18.85 -5.57 -18.47
CA SER A 92 19.89 -5.79 -17.45
C SER A 92 20.95 -4.67 -17.47
N GLU A 93 21.43 -4.27 -18.65
CA GLU A 93 22.43 -3.20 -18.79
C GLU A 93 21.92 -1.84 -18.29
N ILE A 94 20.67 -1.49 -18.63
CA ILE A 94 20.03 -0.26 -18.15
C ILE A 94 19.86 -0.30 -16.63
N THR A 95 19.46 -1.46 -16.08
CA THR A 95 19.26 -1.62 -14.63
C THR A 95 20.57 -1.45 -13.86
N GLU A 96 21.66 -2.07 -14.32
CA GLU A 96 22.99 -1.93 -13.70
C GLU A 96 23.48 -0.46 -13.64
N LEU A 97 23.14 0.34 -14.65
CA LEU A 97 23.45 1.77 -14.67
C LEU A 97 22.56 2.57 -13.70
N LEU A 98 21.25 2.30 -13.68
CA LEU A 98 20.32 2.96 -12.76
C LEU A 98 20.64 2.67 -11.28
N GLU A 99 21.17 1.48 -10.97
CA GLU A 99 21.60 1.09 -9.61
C GLU A 99 22.80 1.88 -9.10
N LYS A 100 23.65 2.44 -10.00
CA LYS A 100 24.77 3.31 -9.62
C LYS A 100 24.33 4.72 -9.21
N GLY A 101 23.14 5.16 -9.63
CA GLY A 101 22.64 6.52 -9.41
C GLY A 101 22.69 7.00 -7.97
N PRO A 102 22.16 6.23 -6.99
CA PRO A 102 22.21 6.61 -5.59
C PRO A 102 23.63 6.84 -5.04
N SER A 103 24.65 6.14 -5.56
CA SER A 103 26.05 6.31 -5.13
C SER A 103 26.80 7.41 -5.88
N GLU A 104 26.47 7.67 -7.14
CA GLU A 104 27.23 8.59 -8.01
C GLU A 104 26.59 9.99 -8.09
N THR A 105 25.28 10.06 -8.33
CA THR A 105 24.53 11.32 -8.48
C THR A 105 23.63 11.63 -7.28
N GLY A 106 23.47 10.66 -6.37
CA GLY A 106 22.55 10.77 -5.22
C GLY A 106 21.08 10.61 -5.59
N VAL A 107 20.76 10.29 -6.85
CA VAL A 107 19.40 10.18 -7.38
C VAL A 107 19.02 8.72 -7.60
N LYS A 108 17.84 8.32 -7.10
CA LYS A 108 17.25 7.01 -7.38
C LYS A 108 16.23 7.13 -8.50
N ALA A 109 16.64 6.83 -9.73
CA ALA A 109 15.76 6.93 -10.88
C ALA A 109 14.95 5.65 -11.12
N TYR A 110 13.73 5.85 -11.62
CA TYR A 110 12.80 4.83 -12.10
C TYR A 110 12.45 5.13 -13.55
N LEU A 111 12.77 4.23 -14.46
CA LEU A 111 12.50 4.33 -15.90
C LEU A 111 11.38 3.37 -16.28
N VAL A 112 10.33 3.90 -16.90
CA VAL A 112 9.11 3.14 -17.24
C VAL A 112 8.77 3.33 -18.72
N TYR A 113 8.70 2.23 -19.47
CA TYR A 113 8.20 2.21 -20.84
C TYR A 113 6.74 1.75 -20.86
N ILE A 114 5.87 2.57 -21.45
CA ILE A 114 4.43 2.28 -21.59
C ILE A 114 4.02 2.28 -23.07
N ASP A 115 2.94 1.56 -23.38
CA ASP A 115 2.30 1.56 -24.69
C ASP A 115 0.89 2.19 -24.60
N GLY A 116 0.83 3.51 -24.82
CA GLY A 116 -0.40 4.31 -24.66
C GLY A 116 -0.50 5.03 -23.31
N GLY A 117 -1.49 5.93 -23.18
CA GLY A 117 -1.72 6.75 -21.99
C GLY A 117 -0.94 8.07 -21.95
N ASP A 118 -1.33 8.99 -21.05
CA ASP A 118 -0.68 10.30 -20.88
C ASP A 118 0.54 10.18 -19.96
N THR A 119 1.74 10.41 -20.50
CA THR A 119 3.01 10.25 -19.76
C THR A 119 3.09 11.12 -18.52
N ARG A 120 2.50 12.33 -18.55
CA ARG A 120 2.54 13.26 -17.41
C ARG A 120 1.64 12.78 -16.27
N SER A 121 0.43 12.33 -16.56
CA SER A 121 -0.46 11.72 -15.56
C SER A 121 0.20 10.49 -14.94
N VAL A 122 0.68 9.56 -15.77
CA VAL A 122 1.30 8.31 -15.30
C VAL A 122 2.54 8.58 -14.45
N ALA A 123 3.41 9.52 -14.85
CA ALA A 123 4.58 9.88 -14.05
C ALA A 123 4.20 10.49 -12.69
N ALA A 124 3.17 11.34 -12.65
CA ALA A 124 2.67 11.94 -11.41
C ALA A 124 2.04 10.88 -10.48
N ASP A 125 1.24 9.97 -11.04
CA ASP A 125 0.58 8.91 -10.29
C ASP A 125 1.61 7.92 -9.71
N LEU A 126 2.61 7.50 -10.49
CA LEU A 126 3.69 6.63 -10.02
C LEU A 126 4.56 7.30 -8.94
N SER A 127 4.86 8.60 -9.07
CA SER A 127 5.54 9.35 -8.02
C SER A 127 4.70 9.49 -6.75
N ALA A 128 3.39 9.61 -6.86
CA ALA A 128 2.49 9.70 -5.71
C ALA A 128 2.34 8.36 -4.97
N GLN A 129 2.44 7.23 -5.67
CA GLN A 129 2.42 5.89 -5.06
C GLN A 129 3.66 5.64 -4.17
N GLN A 130 4.84 6.12 -4.57
CA GLN A 130 6.08 6.01 -3.80
C GLN A 130 6.81 7.36 -3.71
N PRO A 131 6.45 8.23 -2.75
CA PRO A 131 7.13 9.52 -2.58
C PRO A 131 8.54 9.32 -2.04
N ILE A 132 9.54 9.53 -2.90
CA ILE A 132 10.96 9.44 -2.58
C ILE A 132 11.58 10.82 -2.85
N SER A 133 12.18 11.45 -1.83
CA SER A 133 12.71 12.81 -1.96
C SER A 133 13.80 12.92 -3.02
N ASN A 134 14.73 11.96 -3.08
CA ASN A 134 15.76 11.86 -4.13
C ASN A 134 15.34 10.94 -5.29
N GLY A 135 14.05 10.66 -5.44
CA GLY A 135 13.51 9.80 -6.49
C GLY A 135 13.19 10.55 -7.76
N LEU A 136 13.51 9.99 -8.93
CA LEU A 136 13.16 10.57 -10.23
C LEU A 136 12.39 9.54 -11.06
N VAL A 137 11.10 9.79 -11.32
CA VAL A 137 10.28 8.91 -12.18
C VAL A 137 10.31 9.44 -13.62
N ILE A 138 10.61 8.57 -14.56
CA ILE A 138 10.75 8.87 -15.98
C ILE A 138 9.83 7.91 -16.74
N VAL A 139 8.85 8.46 -17.44
CA VAL A 139 7.88 7.66 -18.21
C VAL A 139 8.04 7.99 -19.69
N ILE A 140 8.26 6.96 -20.49
CA ILE A 140 8.38 7.03 -21.95
C ILE A 140 7.20 6.27 -22.57
N ASN A 141 6.37 6.98 -23.34
CA ASN A 141 5.34 6.35 -24.14
C ASN A 141 5.91 6.00 -25.52
N THR A 142 5.94 4.70 -25.80
CA THR A 142 6.55 4.13 -27.00
C THR A 142 5.68 4.29 -28.25
N SER A 143 4.36 4.36 -28.08
CA SER A 143 3.39 4.61 -29.17
C SER A 143 3.51 6.03 -29.74
N ASP A 144 3.55 7.03 -28.85
CA ASP A 144 3.50 8.45 -29.26
C ASP A 144 4.87 9.16 -29.24
N ARG A 145 5.94 8.47 -28.81
CA ARG A 145 7.28 9.03 -28.61
C ARG A 145 7.29 10.27 -27.73
N THR A 146 6.41 10.29 -26.74
CA THR A 146 6.35 11.35 -25.72
C THR A 146 6.99 10.85 -24.44
N TYR A 147 7.43 11.77 -23.60
CA TYR A 147 7.99 11.44 -22.30
C TYR A 147 7.61 12.48 -21.25
N ALA A 148 7.65 12.09 -19.99
CA ALA A 148 7.52 12.97 -18.85
C ALA A 148 8.45 12.55 -17.71
N THR A 149 8.90 13.54 -16.94
CA THR A 149 9.72 13.34 -15.75
C THR A 149 9.00 13.91 -14.53
N SER A 150 9.04 13.20 -13.42
CA SER A 150 8.50 13.62 -12.13
C SER A 150 9.60 13.53 -11.07
N PRO A 151 10.31 14.64 -10.78
CA PRO A 151 11.39 14.68 -9.80
C PRO A 151 10.85 14.86 -8.37
N GLY A 152 11.48 14.18 -7.42
CA GLY A 152 11.33 14.41 -5.99
C GLY A 152 12.03 15.70 -5.53
N SER A 153 11.71 16.17 -4.32
CA SER A 153 12.17 17.46 -3.79
C SER A 153 13.68 17.62 -3.56
N ALA A 154 14.42 16.51 -3.54
CA ALA A 154 15.88 16.47 -3.38
C ALA A 154 16.62 16.05 -4.67
N VAL A 155 15.93 15.99 -5.81
CA VAL A 155 16.55 15.77 -7.12
C VAL A 155 17.05 17.11 -7.68
N PRO A 156 18.34 17.26 -8.01
CA PRO A 156 18.84 18.51 -8.59
C PRO A 156 18.27 18.80 -9.98
N ASP A 157 17.94 20.07 -10.26
CA ASP A 157 17.44 20.51 -11.57
C ASP A 157 18.40 20.18 -12.72
N SER A 158 19.71 20.14 -12.45
CA SER A 158 20.72 19.76 -13.43
C SER A 158 20.54 18.31 -13.90
N VAL A 159 20.26 17.37 -12.98
CA VAL A 159 20.04 15.96 -13.33
C VAL A 159 18.79 15.80 -14.20
N THR A 160 17.71 16.48 -13.84
CA THR A 160 16.47 16.46 -14.64
C THR A 160 16.68 17.08 -16.04
N THR A 161 17.48 18.14 -16.13
CA THR A 161 17.82 18.78 -17.41
C THR A 161 18.68 17.88 -18.30
N ASP A 162 19.66 17.19 -17.72
CA ASP A 162 20.55 16.28 -18.44
C ASP A 162 19.78 15.03 -18.90
N VAL A 163 18.89 14.48 -18.06
CA VAL A 163 17.98 13.38 -18.43
C VAL A 163 17.08 13.79 -19.59
N ASN A 164 16.45 14.97 -19.54
CA ASN A 164 15.60 15.46 -20.63
C ASN A 164 16.38 15.62 -21.95
N SER A 165 17.63 16.07 -21.85
CA SER A 165 18.53 16.20 -23.00
C SER A 165 18.93 14.84 -23.56
N ALA A 166 19.22 13.85 -22.70
CA ALA A 166 19.56 12.49 -23.08
C ALA A 166 18.38 11.78 -23.79
N ILE A 167 17.16 11.94 -23.27
CA ILE A 167 15.94 11.39 -23.91
C ILE A 167 15.78 12.02 -25.30
N THR A 168 15.80 13.35 -25.39
CA THR A 168 15.56 14.06 -26.65
C THR A 168 16.64 13.78 -27.70
N GLY A 169 17.89 13.58 -27.26
CA GLY A 169 19.03 13.29 -28.12
C GLY A 169 19.06 11.87 -28.69
N ASN A 170 18.60 10.87 -27.92
CA ASN A 170 18.82 9.45 -28.24
C ASN A 170 17.54 8.66 -28.54
N MET A 171 16.34 9.25 -28.32
CA MET A 171 15.06 8.60 -28.65
C MET A 171 14.87 8.32 -30.16
N GLY A 172 15.68 8.95 -31.02
CA GLY A 172 15.74 8.66 -32.45
C GLY A 172 16.48 7.37 -32.82
N ASP A 173 17.42 6.93 -31.97
CA ASP A 173 18.35 5.83 -32.26
C ASP A 173 17.83 4.46 -31.81
N GLY A 174 16.88 4.44 -30.87
CA GLY A 174 16.20 3.24 -30.39
C GLY A 174 15.71 3.40 -28.96
N TRP A 175 14.79 2.53 -28.52
CA TRP A 175 14.29 2.55 -27.13
C TRP A 175 15.38 2.19 -26.14
N PHE A 176 16.20 1.18 -26.46
CA PHE A 176 17.37 0.82 -25.68
C PHE A 176 18.36 1.99 -25.56
N GLU A 177 18.77 2.60 -26.67
CA GLU A 177 19.74 3.72 -26.66
C GLU A 177 19.21 4.94 -25.90
N GLY A 178 17.91 5.24 -26.04
CA GLY A 178 17.25 6.27 -25.24
C GLY A 178 17.29 5.98 -23.73
N GLY A 179 16.95 4.75 -23.34
CA GLY A 179 16.98 4.34 -21.93
C GLY A 179 18.38 4.27 -21.35
N LYS A 180 19.34 3.79 -22.13
CA LYS A 180 20.75 3.70 -21.74
C LYS A 180 21.35 5.08 -21.56
N ALA A 181 21.11 6.02 -22.48
CA ALA A 181 21.59 7.40 -22.33
C ALA A 181 21.04 8.08 -21.07
N VAL A 182 19.78 7.81 -20.71
CA VAL A 182 19.20 8.25 -19.42
C VAL A 182 19.93 7.60 -18.25
N ALA A 183 20.14 6.29 -18.29
CA ALA A 183 20.79 5.56 -17.22
C ALA A 183 22.27 5.98 -17.04
N GLU A 184 22.98 6.33 -18.11
CA GLU A 184 24.34 6.88 -18.07
C GLU A 184 24.40 8.26 -17.39
N VAL A 185 23.40 9.12 -17.63
CA VAL A 185 23.27 10.41 -16.91
C VAL A 185 23.08 10.17 -15.42
N ILE A 186 22.20 9.23 -15.07
CA ILE A 186 21.94 8.86 -13.66
C ILE A 186 23.18 8.25 -13.01
N ALA A 187 23.94 7.43 -13.76
CA ALA A 187 25.19 6.82 -13.31
C ALA A 187 26.38 7.79 -13.28
N GLY A 188 26.26 9.01 -13.83
CA GLY A 188 27.37 9.95 -13.97
C GLY A 188 28.42 9.54 -15.00
N GLU A 189 28.08 8.65 -15.93
CA GLU A 189 28.98 8.07 -16.94
C GLU A 189 28.90 8.76 -18.32
N SER A 190 28.06 9.79 -18.49
CA SER A 190 27.85 10.47 -19.78
C SER A 190 29.14 11.07 -20.35
N GLY A 191 29.66 10.46 -21.43
CA GLY A 191 30.90 10.85 -22.10
C GLY A 191 30.76 11.13 -23.60
N ASP A 192 30.84 12.43 -23.95
CA ASP A 192 31.29 13.07 -25.22
C ASP A 192 30.31 13.27 -26.40
N GLY A 193 30.37 14.47 -27.03
CA GLY A 193 30.10 14.59 -28.47
C GLY A 193 29.29 15.76 -29.09
N SER A 194 29.53 17.05 -28.79
CA SER A 194 29.72 18.06 -29.89
C SER A 194 30.15 19.46 -29.41
N GLY A 195 31.41 19.81 -29.69
CA GLY A 195 31.72 21.12 -30.26
C GLY A 195 32.23 22.26 -29.36
N ALA A 196 33.20 22.05 -28.47
CA ALA A 196 34.18 23.11 -28.16
C ALA A 196 35.44 22.53 -27.53
N ALA A 197 36.57 22.81 -28.18
CA ALA A 197 37.88 22.30 -27.85
C ALA A 197 38.41 22.78 -26.47
N TRP A 198 39.47 22.07 -26.06
CA TRP A 198 40.51 22.43 -25.07
C TRP A 198 40.36 21.83 -23.65
N LEU A 199 41.12 20.73 -23.50
CA LEU A 199 42.15 20.51 -22.46
C LEU A 199 41.77 19.89 -21.10
N TRP A 200 42.53 18.81 -20.83
CA TRP A 200 42.88 18.16 -19.54
C TRP A 200 41.88 17.10 -19.02
N GLY A 201 42.29 15.89 -18.66
CA GLY A 201 43.64 15.38 -18.52
C GLY A 201 43.66 13.87 -18.28
N GLY A 202 44.47 13.18 -19.10
CA GLY A 202 44.95 11.84 -18.81
C GLY A 202 46.13 11.89 -17.84
N VAL A 203 46.12 10.95 -16.90
CA VAL A 203 47.20 10.65 -15.98
C VAL A 203 48.44 10.22 -16.78
N GLY A 204 49.50 11.03 -16.69
CA GLY A 204 50.79 10.78 -17.34
C GLY A 204 51.93 10.96 -16.34
N VAL A 205 52.61 9.85 -16.07
CA VAL A 205 53.73 9.67 -15.15
C VAL A 205 55.01 10.40 -15.62
N LEU A 206 55.80 10.88 -14.64
CA LEU A 206 57.18 11.42 -14.65
C LEU A 206 57.40 12.92 -14.93
N ALA A 207 57.87 13.66 -13.91
CA ALA A 207 59.27 14.14 -13.84
C ALA A 207 59.55 15.00 -12.59
N VAL A 208 60.74 14.78 -12.06
CA VAL A 208 61.38 15.44 -10.92
C VAL A 208 61.42 16.97 -11.08
N GLY A 209 60.87 17.70 -10.09
CA GLY A 209 61.03 19.15 -9.97
C GLY A 209 59.99 19.76 -9.02
N GLY A 210 60.36 20.02 -7.76
CA GLY A 210 59.47 20.39 -6.63
C GLY A 210 58.69 21.71 -6.72
N GLY A 211 58.44 22.27 -7.91
CA GLY A 211 57.66 23.50 -8.10
C GLY A 211 56.17 23.27 -8.39
N GLY A 212 55.81 22.20 -9.11
CA GLY A 212 54.43 21.95 -9.56
C GLY A 212 53.46 21.59 -8.41
N ALA A 213 53.95 20.87 -7.39
CA ALA A 213 53.14 20.44 -6.27
C ALA A 213 52.62 21.61 -5.41
N LEU A 214 53.39 22.72 -5.29
CA LEU A 214 52.97 23.90 -4.52
C LEU A 214 51.91 24.75 -5.24
N VAL A 215 51.92 24.77 -6.57
CA VAL A 215 50.90 25.49 -7.36
C VAL A 215 49.62 24.67 -7.44
N TRP A 216 49.73 23.34 -7.63
CA TRP A 216 48.58 22.44 -7.61
C TRP A 216 47.95 22.33 -6.22
N SER A 217 48.74 22.25 -5.13
CA SER A 217 48.20 22.26 -3.76
C SER A 217 47.55 23.60 -3.41
N LYS A 218 48.09 24.74 -3.86
CA LYS A 218 47.42 26.04 -3.70
C LYS A 218 46.12 26.15 -4.47
N LYS A 219 46.06 25.62 -5.70
CA LYS A 219 44.84 25.64 -6.52
C LYS A 219 43.79 24.64 -6.00
N LYS A 220 44.22 23.48 -5.51
CA LYS A 220 43.38 22.49 -4.84
C LYS A 220 42.86 23.04 -3.50
N ARG A 221 43.73 23.60 -2.65
CA ARG A 221 43.32 24.23 -1.39
C ARG A 221 42.34 25.38 -1.59
N LYS A 222 42.52 26.20 -2.63
CA LYS A 222 41.54 27.26 -2.98
C LYS A 222 40.20 26.69 -3.48
N LYS A 223 40.20 25.51 -4.10
CA LYS A 223 38.98 24.79 -4.52
C LYS A 223 38.30 24.11 -3.33
N ASP A 224 39.08 23.55 -2.41
CA ASP A 224 38.60 22.94 -1.16
C ASP A 224 38.01 24.02 -0.24
N GLU A 225 38.71 25.15 -0.04
CA GLU A 225 38.22 26.34 0.71
C GLU A 225 36.90 26.89 0.09
N ALA A 226 36.78 26.90 -1.24
CA ALA A 226 35.53 27.35 -1.90
C ALA A 226 34.38 26.36 -1.70
N THR A 227 34.67 25.05 -1.72
CA THR A 227 33.68 23.99 -1.44
C THR A 227 33.20 24.05 0.01
N GLU A 228 34.08 24.35 0.95
CA GLU A 228 33.75 24.49 2.38
C GLU A 228 32.88 25.73 2.66
N VAL A 229 33.14 26.85 1.98
CA VAL A 229 32.27 28.04 2.02
C VAL A 229 30.89 27.73 1.44
N GLU A 230 30.83 27.05 0.29
CA GLU A 230 29.56 26.68 -0.35
C GLU A 230 28.74 25.72 0.52
N ALA A 231 29.40 24.72 1.12
CA ALA A 231 28.75 23.82 2.09
C ALA A 231 28.19 24.60 3.28
N THR A 232 28.92 25.59 3.79
CA THR A 232 28.44 26.44 4.90
C THR A 232 27.25 27.30 4.48
N ARG A 233 27.20 27.82 3.24
CA ARG A 233 26.06 28.59 2.71
C ARG A 233 24.77 27.79 2.63
N SER A 234 24.89 26.49 2.38
CA SER A 234 23.71 25.60 2.26
C SER A 234 23.06 25.28 3.61
N ILE A 235 23.70 25.63 4.73
CA ILE A 235 23.17 25.38 6.07
C ILE A 235 22.15 26.48 6.41
N ALA A 236 20.96 26.07 6.86
CA ALA A 236 19.96 27.02 7.31
C ALA A 236 20.51 27.89 8.46
N PRO A 237 20.30 29.22 8.46
CA PRO A 237 20.81 30.12 9.50
C PRO A 237 20.40 29.73 10.93
N GLY A 238 19.27 29.05 11.10
CA GLY A 238 18.81 28.54 12.40
C GLY A 238 19.60 27.34 12.94
N ASP A 239 20.40 26.65 12.12
CA ASP A 239 21.09 25.42 12.51
C ASP A 239 22.50 25.69 13.07
N SER A 240 22.51 26.20 14.30
CA SER A 240 23.76 26.48 15.02
C SER A 240 24.66 25.24 15.24
N SER A 241 24.10 24.03 15.26
CA SER A 241 24.86 22.77 15.41
C SER A 241 25.65 22.39 14.18
N ASP A 242 25.06 22.57 13.00
CA ASP A 242 25.72 22.27 11.73
C ASP A 242 26.72 23.36 11.36
N LEU A 243 26.41 24.63 11.68
CA LEU A 243 27.37 25.73 11.60
C LEU A 243 28.58 25.50 12.52
N ALA A 244 28.38 24.93 13.71
CA ALA A 244 29.46 24.63 14.65
C ALA A 244 30.45 23.57 14.14
N GLN A 245 30.09 22.79 13.11
CA GLN A 245 30.97 21.80 12.48
C GLN A 245 31.82 22.39 11.34
N GLN A 246 31.51 23.61 10.89
CA GLN A 246 32.18 24.23 9.74
C GLN A 246 33.52 24.85 10.11
N PRO A 247 34.49 24.93 9.17
CA PRO A 247 35.78 25.54 9.45
C PRO A 247 35.67 27.06 9.65
N THR A 248 36.48 27.61 10.55
CA THR A 248 36.39 29.02 11.01
C THR A 248 36.49 30.04 9.87
N HIS A 249 37.29 29.78 8.83
CA HIS A 249 37.41 30.66 7.68
C HIS A 249 36.16 30.67 6.79
N ALA A 250 35.44 29.55 6.69
CA ALA A 250 34.18 29.46 5.97
C ALA A 250 33.10 30.23 6.73
N LEU A 251 32.99 30.03 8.05
CA LEU A 251 32.12 30.82 8.93
C LEU A 251 32.41 32.33 8.82
N ARG A 252 33.68 32.73 8.76
CA ARG A 252 34.05 34.14 8.61
C ARG A 252 33.59 34.74 7.29
N THR A 253 33.67 33.96 6.20
CA THR A 253 33.22 34.40 4.88
C THR A 253 31.70 34.52 4.83
N VAL A 254 30.99 33.49 5.29
CA VAL A 254 29.52 33.47 5.31
C VAL A 254 28.97 34.53 6.26
N ALA A 255 29.56 34.76 7.44
CA ALA A 255 29.14 35.85 8.33
C ALA A 255 29.25 37.25 7.68
N ALA A 256 30.28 37.48 6.87
CA ALA A 256 30.42 38.75 6.13
C ALA A 256 29.38 38.87 5.00
N GLU A 257 29.07 37.77 4.31
CA GLU A 257 28.02 37.70 3.29
C GLU A 257 26.62 37.93 3.92
N GLU A 258 26.33 37.32 5.07
CA GLU A 258 25.08 37.50 5.81
C GLU A 258 24.87 38.94 6.30
N LEU A 259 25.94 39.60 6.76
CA LEU A 259 25.88 41.03 7.10
C LEU A 259 25.53 41.90 5.89
N GLN A 260 26.12 41.61 4.73
CA GLN A 260 25.82 42.32 3.49
C GLN A 260 24.41 42.01 2.99
N SER A 261 23.99 40.75 3.05
CA SER A 261 22.64 40.30 2.66
C SER A 261 21.57 40.98 3.50
N ALA A 262 21.73 40.96 4.83
CA ALA A 262 20.81 41.61 5.75
C ALA A 262 20.72 43.14 5.54
N ASP A 263 21.83 43.82 5.23
CA ASP A 263 21.82 45.27 4.89
C ASP A 263 21.01 45.55 3.61
N GLU A 264 21.25 44.77 2.56
CA GLU A 264 20.53 44.90 1.29
C GLU A 264 19.03 44.56 1.45
N SER A 265 18.69 43.53 2.23
CA SER A 265 17.31 43.16 2.52
C SER A 265 16.60 44.17 3.40
N ILE A 266 17.29 44.85 4.32
CA ILE A 266 16.71 46.00 5.05
C ILE A 266 16.41 47.14 4.08
N ARG A 267 17.29 47.42 3.13
CA ARG A 267 17.04 48.46 2.11
C ARG A 267 15.83 48.10 1.24
N LYS A 268 15.77 46.88 0.74
CA LYS A 268 14.63 46.36 -0.05
C LYS A 268 13.35 46.34 0.77
N GLY A 269 13.40 45.83 1.99
CA GLY A 269 12.28 45.75 2.93
C GLY A 269 11.73 47.12 3.32
N ALA A 270 12.59 48.14 3.46
CA ALA A 270 12.15 49.52 3.67
C ALA A 270 11.44 50.10 2.44
N GLN A 271 11.93 49.82 1.22
CA GLN A 271 11.27 50.22 -0.01
C GLN A 271 9.92 49.50 -0.20
N GLU A 272 9.87 48.20 0.09
CA GLU A 272 8.64 47.43 0.04
C GLU A 272 7.66 47.91 1.11
N LEU A 273 8.10 48.21 2.34
CA LEU A 273 7.23 48.77 3.38
C LEU A 273 6.63 50.10 2.94
N SER A 274 7.42 51.01 2.36
CA SER A 274 6.91 52.28 1.83
C SER A 274 5.86 52.06 0.73
N THR A 275 6.10 51.08 -0.14
CA THR A 275 5.18 50.75 -1.23
C THR A 275 3.90 50.13 -0.67
N ALA A 276 4.03 49.13 0.19
CA ALA A 276 2.92 48.44 0.84
C ALA A 276 2.10 49.38 1.74
N GLU A 277 2.71 50.35 2.42
CA GLU A 277 1.98 51.36 3.21
C GLU A 277 1.11 52.25 2.31
N SER A 278 1.60 52.58 1.11
CA SER A 278 0.84 53.34 0.13
C SER A 278 -0.31 52.55 -0.50
N GLU A 279 -0.15 51.22 -0.64
CA GLU A 279 -1.12 50.32 -1.30
C GLU A 279 -2.16 49.72 -0.34
N PHE A 280 -1.76 49.41 0.89
CA PHE A 280 -2.55 48.63 1.85
C PHE A 280 -2.80 49.35 3.18
N GLY A 281 -2.17 50.50 3.42
CA GLY A 281 -2.32 51.30 4.63
C GLY A 281 -1.46 50.84 5.82
N PRO A 282 -1.28 51.69 6.84
CA PRO A 282 -0.28 51.48 7.90
C PRO A 282 -0.63 50.38 8.91
N GLU A 283 -1.92 50.06 9.08
CA GLU A 283 -2.40 49.00 9.96
C GLU A 283 -2.08 47.61 9.40
N ARG A 284 -2.29 47.39 8.09
CA ARG A 284 -2.03 46.10 7.44
C ARG A 284 -0.54 45.80 7.32
N THR A 285 0.30 46.83 7.17
CA THR A 285 1.76 46.68 7.07
C THR A 285 2.49 46.59 8.41
N ARG A 286 1.77 46.51 9.53
CA ARG A 286 2.38 46.51 10.87
C ARG A 286 3.39 45.38 11.08
N GLU A 287 3.13 44.18 10.56
CA GLU A 287 4.05 43.05 10.74
C GLU A 287 5.31 43.20 9.89
N LEU A 288 5.21 43.72 8.65
CA LEU A 288 6.37 44.08 7.84
C LEU A 288 7.21 45.18 8.51
N ARG A 289 6.57 46.19 9.10
CA ARG A 289 7.24 47.25 9.87
C ARG A 289 8.00 46.68 11.07
N LYS A 290 7.38 45.78 11.84
CA LYS A 290 8.04 45.10 12.97
C LYS A 290 9.21 44.24 12.51
N ALA A 291 9.07 43.50 11.41
CA ALA A 291 10.16 42.71 10.84
C ALA A 291 11.34 43.60 10.44
N LEU A 292 11.08 44.74 9.78
CA LEU A 292 12.11 45.71 9.40
C LEU A 292 12.84 46.30 10.63
N GLU A 293 12.09 46.73 11.66
CA GLU A 293 12.65 47.25 12.92
C GLU A 293 13.44 46.18 13.69
N PHE A 294 13.04 44.92 13.59
CA PHE A 294 13.78 43.79 14.15
C PHE A 294 15.10 43.60 13.40
N SER A 295 15.08 43.49 12.07
CA SER A 295 16.28 43.28 11.25
C SER A 295 17.29 44.43 11.40
N GLN A 296 16.83 45.68 11.48
CA GLN A 296 17.71 46.84 11.73
C GLN A 296 18.46 46.76 13.07
N ARG A 297 17.77 46.33 14.14
CA ARG A 297 18.40 46.13 15.46
C ARG A 297 19.39 44.97 15.43
N THR A 298 19.01 43.86 14.79
CA THR A 298 19.88 42.68 14.65
C THR A 298 21.14 43.01 13.86
N LEU A 299 21.03 43.68 12.71
CA LEU A 299 22.18 44.10 11.92
C LEU A 299 23.11 45.06 12.68
N SER A 300 22.53 46.02 13.42
CA SER A 300 23.32 46.95 14.25
C SER A 300 24.11 46.22 15.33
N GLN A 301 23.52 45.20 15.96
CA GLN A 301 24.20 44.36 16.95
C GLN A 301 25.29 43.49 16.29
N ALA A 302 24.98 42.85 15.16
CA ALA A 302 25.91 41.99 14.43
C ALA A 302 27.14 42.76 13.91
N TYR A 303 26.98 44.01 13.45
CA TYR A 303 28.13 44.87 13.13
C TYR A 303 29.00 45.19 14.34
N GLY A 304 28.41 45.36 15.53
CA GLY A 304 29.15 45.53 16.78
C GLY A 304 30.01 44.31 17.11
N GLU A 305 29.43 43.12 16.96
CA GLU A 305 30.12 41.83 17.14
C GLU A 305 31.23 41.62 16.08
N HIS A 306 30.96 41.91 14.81
CA HIS A 306 31.95 41.84 13.74
C HIS A 306 33.10 42.84 13.96
N GLN A 307 32.82 44.04 14.48
CA GLN A 307 33.87 45.00 14.83
C GLN A 307 34.73 44.50 16.00
N ARG A 308 34.15 43.75 16.95
CA ARG A 308 34.89 43.10 18.04
C ARG A 308 35.89 42.08 17.48
N LEU A 309 35.46 41.25 16.52
CA LEU A 309 36.33 40.33 15.77
C LEU A 309 37.44 41.09 15.01
N ALA A 310 37.09 42.13 14.27
CA ALA A 310 38.03 42.90 13.46
C ALA A 310 39.12 43.62 14.30
N ASN A 311 38.79 44.03 15.53
CA ASN A 311 39.72 44.67 16.46
C ASN A 311 40.57 43.66 17.26
N GLY A 312 40.42 42.35 17.02
CA GLY A 312 41.13 41.30 17.76
C GLY A 312 40.73 41.20 19.24
N LEU A 313 39.51 41.64 19.59
CA LEU A 313 38.98 41.65 20.96
C LEU A 313 38.28 40.31 21.27
N VAL A 314 38.99 39.20 21.03
CA VAL A 314 38.57 37.82 21.34
C VAL A 314 39.68 37.09 22.10
N HIS A 315 39.31 36.22 23.03
CA HIS A 315 40.23 35.50 23.90
C HIS A 315 40.84 34.27 23.21
N ASP A 316 40.03 33.52 22.45
CA ASP A 316 40.44 32.30 21.74
C ASP A 316 39.60 32.05 20.45
N GLU A 317 39.95 30.99 19.71
CA GLU A 317 39.25 30.61 18.47
C GLU A 317 37.82 30.10 18.71
N ALA A 318 37.52 29.54 19.88
CA ALA A 318 36.17 29.08 20.18
C ALA A 318 35.22 30.28 20.33
N GLU A 319 35.65 31.33 21.04
CA GLU A 319 34.89 32.58 21.15
C GLU A 319 34.72 33.26 19.78
N GLU A 320 35.73 33.25 18.91
CA GLU A 320 35.59 33.75 17.54
C GLU A 320 34.48 33.01 16.78
N ARG A 321 34.50 31.68 16.83
CA ARG A 321 33.51 30.83 16.15
C ARG A 321 32.10 31.07 16.67
N ASP A 322 31.93 31.18 17.98
CA ASP A 322 30.63 31.46 18.61
C ASP A 322 30.06 32.81 18.14
N ILE A 323 30.90 33.84 18.03
CA ILE A 323 30.48 35.15 17.50
C ILE A 323 30.09 35.04 16.02
N LEU A 324 30.88 34.34 15.20
CA LEU A 324 30.59 34.16 13.78
C LEU A 324 29.28 33.40 13.54
N ILE A 325 29.06 32.31 14.27
CA ILE A 325 27.80 31.54 14.23
C ILE A 325 26.63 32.42 14.68
N GLY A 326 26.82 33.22 15.73
CA GLY A 326 25.82 34.18 16.20
C GLY A 326 25.47 35.23 15.14
N ILE A 327 26.45 35.75 14.41
CA ILE A 327 26.22 36.69 13.30
C ILE A 327 25.44 36.00 12.17
N ILE A 328 25.89 34.84 11.69
CA ILE A 328 25.22 34.08 10.61
C ILE A 328 23.78 33.81 10.99
N SER A 329 23.55 33.26 12.19
CA SER A 329 22.22 32.84 12.61
C SER A 329 21.27 34.02 12.80
N SER A 330 21.72 35.08 13.48
CA SER A 330 20.88 36.23 13.75
C SER A 330 20.57 37.05 12.50
N CYS A 331 21.57 37.31 11.65
CA CYS A 331 21.39 38.02 10.38
C CYS A 331 20.54 37.20 9.40
N GLY A 332 20.85 35.92 9.19
CA GLY A 332 20.09 35.08 8.27
C GLY A 332 18.62 34.89 8.70
N THR A 333 18.35 34.67 10.00
CA THR A 333 16.96 34.59 10.49
C THR A 333 16.21 35.91 10.32
N ALA A 334 16.88 37.04 10.56
CA ALA A 334 16.28 38.37 10.39
C ALA A 334 16.04 38.71 8.92
N ASP A 335 16.91 38.24 8.02
CA ASP A 335 16.78 38.33 6.57
C ASP A 335 15.58 37.54 6.06
N GLU A 336 15.51 36.24 6.40
CA GLU A 336 14.42 35.33 6.02
C GLU A 336 13.05 35.86 6.45
N ASN A 337 12.92 36.32 7.69
CA ASN A 337 11.66 36.87 8.19
C ASN A 337 11.25 38.13 7.43
N LEU A 338 12.18 39.05 7.20
CA LEU A 338 11.89 40.29 6.47
C LEU A 338 11.50 40.01 5.01
N ASN A 339 12.23 39.12 4.34
CA ASN A 339 11.96 38.71 2.96
C ASN A 339 10.60 38.00 2.84
N ALA A 340 10.27 37.11 3.77
CA ALA A 340 8.95 36.45 3.80
C ALA A 340 7.80 37.45 3.99
N GLN A 341 7.98 38.51 4.78
CA GLN A 341 6.96 39.56 4.89
C GLN A 341 6.85 40.39 3.61
N ALA A 342 7.98 40.75 2.99
CA ALA A 342 8.01 41.49 1.73
C ALA A 342 7.32 40.71 0.58
N GLU A 343 7.61 39.43 0.46
CA GLU A 343 7.03 38.55 -0.57
C GLU A 343 5.52 38.36 -0.42
N ARG A 344 5.00 38.33 0.82
CA ARG A 344 3.55 38.31 1.08
C ARG A 344 2.85 39.54 0.48
N PHE A 345 3.44 40.73 0.59
CA PHE A 345 2.87 41.95 0.01
C PHE A 345 3.00 41.98 -1.52
N ALA A 346 4.09 41.44 -2.06
CA ALA A 346 4.21 41.23 -3.51
C ALA A 346 3.10 40.31 -4.06
N THR A 347 2.81 39.20 -3.36
CA THR A 347 1.71 38.28 -3.72
C THR A 347 0.35 38.96 -3.63
N LEU A 348 0.10 39.75 -2.57
CA LEU A 348 -1.15 40.50 -2.43
C LEU A 348 -1.32 41.53 -3.55
N ARG A 349 -0.23 42.18 -3.98
CA ARG A 349 -0.25 43.13 -5.11
C ARG A 349 -0.60 42.42 -6.41
N GLU A 350 -0.02 41.24 -6.68
CA GLU A 350 -0.38 40.44 -7.84
C GLU A 350 -1.88 40.06 -7.84
N GLN A 351 -2.42 39.70 -6.67
CA GLN A 351 -3.86 39.42 -6.53
C GLN A 351 -4.72 40.67 -6.78
N LEU A 352 -4.30 41.85 -6.32
CA LEU A 352 -5.00 43.11 -6.59
C LEU A 352 -4.99 43.47 -8.09
N ILE A 353 -3.86 43.25 -8.78
CA ILE A 353 -3.74 43.49 -10.23
C ILE A 353 -4.76 42.64 -11.01
N ASN A 354 -4.91 41.37 -10.61
CA ASN A 354 -5.83 40.43 -11.24
C ASN A 354 -7.26 40.47 -10.67
N ALA A 355 -7.52 41.29 -9.65
CA ALA A 355 -8.78 41.27 -8.92
C ALA A 355 -10.04 41.50 -9.77
N PRO A 356 -10.07 42.37 -10.80
CA PRO A 356 -11.24 42.51 -11.66
C PRO A 356 -11.66 41.18 -12.32
N ALA A 357 -10.69 40.46 -12.90
CA ALA A 357 -10.95 39.18 -13.54
C ALA A 357 -11.36 38.10 -12.52
N ILE A 358 -10.74 38.09 -11.33
CA ILE A 358 -11.11 37.19 -10.25
C ILE A 358 -12.57 37.42 -9.82
N VAL A 359 -12.96 38.67 -9.58
CA VAL A 359 -14.31 39.02 -9.14
C VAL A 359 -15.37 38.68 -10.19
N ASP A 360 -15.06 38.86 -11.49
CA ASP A 360 -15.97 38.48 -12.57
C ASP A 360 -16.11 36.96 -12.70
N ASN A 361 -15.02 36.20 -12.54
CA ASN A 361 -15.07 34.74 -12.52
C ASN A 361 -15.90 34.23 -11.33
N LEU A 362 -15.71 34.78 -10.13
CA LEU A 362 -16.52 34.43 -8.95
C LEU A 362 -18.01 34.69 -9.19
N PHE A 363 -18.37 35.77 -9.88
CA PHE A 363 -19.76 36.03 -10.27
C PHE A 363 -20.30 35.02 -11.30
N GLN A 364 -19.49 34.59 -12.26
CA GLN A 364 -19.90 33.54 -13.19
C GLN A 364 -20.12 32.19 -12.47
N GLU A 365 -19.28 31.88 -11.48
CA GLU A 365 -19.45 30.70 -10.61
C GLU A 365 -20.78 30.77 -9.83
N THR A 366 -21.13 31.91 -9.23
CA THR A 366 -22.42 32.04 -8.51
C THR A 366 -23.62 31.89 -9.43
N VAL A 367 -23.58 32.46 -10.64
CA VAL A 367 -24.64 32.29 -11.64
C VAL A 367 -24.80 30.81 -12.01
N THR A 368 -23.68 30.11 -12.23
CA THR A 368 -23.68 28.67 -12.54
C THR A 368 -24.30 27.87 -11.40
N LEU A 369 -23.89 28.11 -10.15
CA LEU A 369 -24.46 27.42 -8.99
C LEU A 369 -25.96 27.70 -8.81
N ARG A 370 -26.41 28.93 -9.08
CA ARG A 370 -27.84 29.29 -9.00
C ARG A 370 -28.68 28.44 -9.97
N THR A 371 -28.14 28.10 -11.15
CA THR A 371 -28.84 27.24 -12.11
C THR A 371 -28.95 25.78 -11.68
N ARG A 372 -28.11 25.31 -10.75
CA ARG A 372 -28.15 23.94 -10.21
C ARG A 372 -29.23 23.74 -9.15
N ILE A 373 -29.63 24.78 -8.41
CA ILE A 373 -30.59 24.67 -7.30
C ILE A 373 -31.92 23.98 -7.71
N PRO A 374 -32.58 24.36 -8.83
CA PRO A 374 -33.83 23.71 -9.21
C PRO A 374 -33.65 22.22 -9.51
N GLY A 375 -32.51 21.83 -10.10
CA GLY A 375 -32.16 20.43 -10.35
C GLY A 375 -31.98 19.65 -9.05
N ALA A 376 -31.21 20.19 -8.10
CA ALA A 376 -31.00 19.56 -6.79
C ALA A 376 -32.32 19.38 -6.02
N ARG A 377 -33.21 20.38 -6.04
CA ARG A 377 -34.56 20.26 -5.44
C ARG A 377 -35.39 19.16 -6.10
N ALA A 378 -35.40 19.11 -7.43
CA ALA A 378 -36.12 18.06 -8.16
C ALA A 378 -35.58 16.66 -7.87
N THR A 379 -34.25 16.52 -7.71
CA THR A 379 -33.62 15.26 -7.28
C THR A 379 -34.07 14.85 -5.88
N LEU A 380 -34.06 15.75 -4.90
CA LEU A 380 -34.54 15.46 -3.55
C LEU A 380 -36.03 15.13 -3.50
N ASP A 381 -36.87 15.84 -4.26
CA ASP A 381 -38.29 15.53 -4.38
C ASP A 381 -38.49 14.11 -4.93
N SER A 382 -37.72 13.73 -5.96
CA SER A 382 -37.74 12.37 -6.50
C SER A 382 -37.29 11.34 -5.47
N LEU A 383 -36.19 11.59 -4.76
CA LEU A 383 -35.67 10.70 -3.72
C LEU A 383 -36.66 10.50 -2.58
N THR A 384 -37.28 11.56 -2.09
CA THR A 384 -38.25 11.52 -0.98
C THR A 384 -39.47 10.64 -1.30
N THR A 385 -39.80 10.47 -2.58
CA THR A 385 -40.90 9.57 -3.00
C THR A 385 -40.48 8.10 -3.14
N ARG A 386 -39.18 7.82 -3.31
CA ARG A 386 -38.63 6.50 -3.61
C ARG A 386 -38.03 5.81 -2.39
N VAL A 387 -37.33 6.56 -1.54
CA VAL A 387 -36.61 6.05 -0.38
C VAL A 387 -37.20 6.55 0.93
N ASP A 388 -36.81 5.92 2.04
CA ASP A 388 -37.21 6.33 3.37
C ASP A 388 -36.66 7.73 3.70
N PRO A 389 -37.49 8.67 4.20
CA PRO A 389 -37.04 10.03 4.53
C PRO A 389 -35.89 10.09 5.53
N SER A 390 -35.75 9.10 6.42
CA SER A 390 -34.66 9.06 7.39
C SER A 390 -33.28 9.02 6.74
N LEU A 391 -33.15 8.42 5.56
CA LEU A 391 -31.90 8.37 4.78
C LEU A 391 -31.50 9.72 4.18
N LEU A 392 -32.45 10.63 4.01
CA LEU A 392 -32.23 11.93 3.37
C LEU A 392 -32.00 13.06 4.37
N THR A 393 -32.09 12.79 5.68
CA THR A 393 -32.02 13.80 6.75
C THR A 393 -30.77 14.69 6.64
N SER A 394 -29.63 14.14 6.22
CA SER A 394 -28.37 14.87 6.09
C SER A 394 -28.28 15.78 4.87
N VAL A 395 -29.12 15.57 3.86
CA VAL A 395 -29.07 16.28 2.57
C VAL A 395 -30.31 17.11 2.27
N LEU A 396 -31.36 16.97 3.09
CA LEU A 396 -32.67 17.55 2.84
C LEU A 396 -32.64 19.09 2.75
N ASP A 397 -31.87 19.74 3.63
CA ASP A 397 -31.76 21.20 3.68
C ASP A 397 -30.67 21.76 2.74
N ASN A 398 -29.89 20.90 2.08
CA ASN A 398 -28.71 21.31 1.31
C ASN A 398 -29.00 22.34 0.21
N PRO A 399 -30.07 22.23 -0.61
CA PRO A 399 -30.35 23.23 -1.62
C PRO A 399 -30.67 24.61 -1.03
N ASP A 400 -31.31 24.65 0.14
CA ASP A 400 -31.67 25.89 0.82
C ASP A 400 -30.44 26.52 1.48
N ILE A 401 -29.57 25.72 2.10
CA ILE A 401 -28.27 26.16 2.60
C ILE A 401 -27.41 26.69 1.43
N ALA A 402 -27.35 25.97 0.31
CA ALA A 402 -26.61 26.40 -0.88
C ALA A 402 -27.13 27.74 -1.42
N GLU A 403 -28.45 27.94 -1.46
CA GLU A 403 -29.06 29.21 -1.89
C GLU A 403 -28.68 30.37 -0.96
N ALA A 404 -28.63 30.13 0.36
CA ALA A 404 -28.18 31.11 1.34
C ALA A 404 -26.69 31.45 1.15
N GLU A 405 -25.84 30.46 0.98
CA GLU A 405 -24.39 30.63 0.76
C GLU A 405 -24.09 31.37 -0.56
N ILE A 406 -24.81 31.07 -1.65
CA ILE A 406 -24.72 31.83 -2.90
C ILE A 406 -25.09 33.30 -2.67
N THR A 407 -26.10 33.57 -1.85
CA THR A 407 -26.52 34.93 -1.52
C THR A 407 -25.43 35.67 -0.73
N GLU A 408 -24.73 35.00 0.19
CA GLU A 408 -23.58 35.59 0.89
C GLU A 408 -22.39 35.82 -0.06
N ALA A 409 -22.13 34.89 -0.98
CA ALA A 409 -21.11 35.07 -2.02
C ALA A 409 -21.41 36.31 -2.88
N GLU A 410 -22.66 36.49 -3.33
CA GLU A 410 -23.09 37.64 -4.13
C GLU A 410 -22.94 38.97 -3.38
N LYS A 411 -23.19 39.00 -2.06
CA LYS A 411 -22.92 40.18 -1.21
C LYS A 411 -21.43 40.49 -1.14
N ALA A 412 -20.59 39.47 -0.93
CA ALA A 412 -19.15 39.63 -0.88
C ALA A 412 -18.56 40.08 -2.23
N ILE A 413 -19.07 39.55 -3.35
CA ILE A 413 -18.73 39.99 -4.72
C ILE A 413 -19.17 41.44 -4.94
N SER A 414 -20.37 41.82 -4.50
CA SER A 414 -20.85 43.21 -4.61
C SER A 414 -19.94 44.16 -3.84
N ARG A 415 -19.52 43.79 -2.63
CA ARG A 415 -18.53 44.53 -1.84
C ARG A 415 -17.18 44.62 -2.56
N ALA A 416 -16.70 43.52 -3.15
CA ALA A 416 -15.46 43.53 -3.93
C ALA A 416 -15.55 44.46 -5.15
N ARG A 417 -16.68 44.50 -5.85
CA ARG A 417 -16.93 45.44 -6.97
C ARG A 417 -16.93 46.89 -6.52
N GLU A 418 -17.52 47.21 -5.35
CA GLU A 418 -17.42 48.56 -4.77
C GLU A 418 -15.97 48.93 -4.49
N LEU A 419 -15.21 48.03 -3.86
CA LEU A 419 -13.80 48.23 -3.51
C LEU A 419 -12.92 48.44 -4.76
N LEU A 420 -13.21 47.76 -5.87
CA LEU A 420 -12.53 47.96 -7.16
C LEU A 420 -12.65 49.38 -7.71
N THR A 421 -13.70 50.13 -7.34
CA THR A 421 -13.88 51.52 -7.79
C THR A 421 -13.07 52.53 -6.99
N LEU A 422 -12.51 52.12 -5.84
CA LEU A 422 -11.71 53.00 -5.00
C LEU A 422 -10.31 53.21 -5.60
N PRO A 423 -9.66 54.36 -5.33
CA PRO A 423 -8.28 54.58 -5.72
C PRO A 423 -7.32 53.54 -5.10
N ALA A 424 -6.18 53.30 -5.77
CA ALA A 424 -5.08 52.53 -5.20
C ALA A 424 -4.70 53.07 -3.81
N GLY A 425 -4.45 52.18 -2.84
CA GLY A 425 -4.26 52.53 -1.43
C GLY A 425 -5.50 52.39 -0.54
N GLN A 426 -6.71 52.31 -1.13
CA GLN A 426 -7.97 52.14 -0.40
C GLN A 426 -8.67 50.80 -0.69
N GLN A 427 -8.01 49.93 -1.48
CA GLN A 427 -8.54 48.64 -1.92
C GLN A 427 -8.15 47.48 -0.98
N GLY A 428 -7.62 47.75 0.20
CA GLY A 428 -7.04 46.74 1.08
C GLY A 428 -7.99 45.59 1.45
N GLU A 429 -9.29 45.85 1.58
CA GLU A 429 -10.32 44.84 1.88
C GLU A 429 -10.73 43.96 0.68
N LEU A 430 -10.24 44.27 -0.53
CA LEU A 430 -10.68 43.62 -1.76
C LEU A 430 -10.37 42.12 -1.76
N VAL A 431 -9.15 41.77 -1.33
CA VAL A 431 -8.70 40.38 -1.22
C VAL A 431 -9.54 39.61 -0.20
N ASP A 432 -9.92 40.25 0.91
CA ASP A 432 -10.72 39.64 1.96
C ASP A 432 -12.17 39.38 1.47
N ALA A 433 -12.76 40.35 0.76
CA ALA A 433 -14.07 40.21 0.13
C ALA A 433 -14.10 39.11 -0.94
N ALA A 434 -13.08 39.06 -1.82
CA ALA A 434 -12.96 38.00 -2.82
C ALA A 434 -12.79 36.61 -2.18
N ARG A 435 -12.02 36.50 -1.09
CA ARG A 435 -11.85 35.26 -0.33
C ARG A 435 -13.14 34.82 0.34
N ALA A 436 -13.88 35.75 0.95
CA ALA A 436 -15.19 35.46 1.55
C ALA A 436 -16.18 34.93 0.50
N ALA A 437 -16.21 35.55 -0.69
CA ALA A 437 -17.02 35.05 -1.80
C ALA A 437 -16.62 33.63 -2.22
N LYS A 438 -15.32 33.35 -2.38
CA LYS A 438 -14.86 32.01 -2.76
C LYS A 438 -15.20 30.96 -1.71
N LEU A 439 -15.08 31.29 -0.43
CA LEU A 439 -15.45 30.38 0.67
C LEU A 439 -16.93 30.00 0.59
N ALA A 440 -17.81 30.99 0.44
CA ALA A 440 -19.25 30.77 0.34
C ALA A 440 -19.63 29.98 -0.93
N ILE A 441 -18.97 30.26 -2.07
CA ILE A 441 -19.12 29.46 -3.31
C ILE A 441 -18.73 27.99 -3.09
N ASN A 442 -17.59 27.75 -2.44
CA ASN A 442 -17.14 26.38 -2.16
C ASN A 442 -18.12 25.66 -1.22
N GLN A 443 -18.66 26.36 -0.23
CA GLN A 443 -19.67 25.83 0.67
C GLN A 443 -20.95 25.46 -0.10
N ALA A 444 -21.48 26.37 -0.92
CA ALA A 444 -22.65 26.10 -1.76
C ALA A 444 -22.43 24.93 -2.72
N THR A 445 -21.23 24.84 -3.32
CA THR A 445 -20.85 23.72 -4.20
C THR A 445 -20.91 22.39 -3.45
N SER A 446 -20.27 22.30 -2.28
CA SER A 446 -20.28 21.10 -1.43
C SER A 446 -21.70 20.65 -1.04
N GLN A 447 -22.59 21.60 -0.72
CA GLN A 447 -23.99 21.29 -0.40
C GLN A 447 -24.74 20.66 -1.58
N LEU A 448 -24.61 21.25 -2.78
CA LEU A 448 -25.26 20.73 -3.99
C LEU A 448 -24.66 19.40 -4.43
N ASP A 449 -23.34 19.26 -4.36
CA ASP A 449 -22.65 18.00 -4.65
C ASP A 449 -23.10 16.90 -3.69
N GLY A 450 -23.34 17.21 -2.41
CA GLY A 450 -23.89 16.25 -1.44
C GLY A 450 -25.23 15.64 -1.89
N VAL A 451 -26.09 16.41 -2.56
CA VAL A 451 -27.36 15.91 -3.11
C VAL A 451 -27.11 14.97 -4.30
N ASP A 452 -26.21 15.36 -5.21
CA ASP A 452 -25.86 14.55 -6.38
C ASP A 452 -25.23 13.21 -5.96
N HIS A 453 -24.33 13.23 -4.97
CA HIS A 453 -23.71 12.02 -4.42
C HIS A 453 -24.72 11.10 -3.71
N ALA A 454 -25.68 11.66 -2.96
CA ALA A 454 -26.71 10.86 -2.29
C ALA A 454 -27.56 10.08 -3.32
N GLU A 455 -27.93 10.72 -4.43
CA GLU A 455 -28.67 10.06 -5.53
C GLU A 455 -27.85 8.96 -6.20
N VAL A 456 -26.54 9.17 -6.42
CA VAL A 456 -25.65 8.13 -6.97
C VAL A 456 -25.52 6.95 -6.01
N GLN A 457 -25.19 7.20 -4.74
CA GLN A 457 -24.98 6.15 -3.74
C GLN A 457 -26.25 5.30 -3.52
N LEU A 458 -27.42 5.93 -3.47
CA LEU A 458 -28.68 5.20 -3.32
C LEU A 458 -28.97 4.32 -4.54
N ARG A 459 -28.66 4.79 -5.75
CA ARG A 459 -28.82 4.02 -6.99
C ARG A 459 -27.86 2.83 -7.05
N GLU A 460 -26.60 3.04 -6.69
CA GLU A 460 -25.59 1.99 -6.65
C GLU A 460 -25.93 0.93 -5.59
N ALA A 461 -26.33 1.36 -4.39
CA ALA A 461 -26.79 0.44 -3.35
C ALA A 461 -27.98 -0.39 -3.82
N GLN A 462 -28.94 0.22 -4.53
CA GLN A 462 -30.08 -0.49 -5.09
C GLN A 462 -29.68 -1.48 -6.19
N ALA A 463 -28.72 -1.13 -7.05
CA ALA A 463 -28.22 -2.01 -8.10
C ALA A 463 -27.46 -3.22 -7.52
N ASN A 464 -26.60 -2.99 -6.52
CA ASN A 464 -25.78 -4.03 -5.91
C ASN A 464 -26.58 -4.95 -4.97
N LEU A 465 -27.66 -4.45 -4.36
CA LEU A 465 -28.52 -5.24 -3.48
C LEU A 465 -29.13 -6.46 -4.17
N ALA A 466 -29.46 -6.35 -5.46
CA ALA A 466 -30.02 -7.48 -6.21
C ALA A 466 -29.01 -8.63 -6.35
N SER A 467 -27.75 -8.32 -6.66
CA SER A 467 -26.68 -9.33 -6.76
C SER A 467 -26.42 -10.00 -5.41
N LEU A 468 -26.37 -9.20 -4.33
CA LEU A 468 -26.13 -9.71 -2.98
C LEU A 468 -27.29 -10.61 -2.49
N ILE A 469 -28.54 -10.30 -2.87
CA ILE A 469 -29.69 -11.17 -2.59
C ILE A 469 -29.50 -12.54 -3.25
N ASP A 470 -29.11 -12.57 -4.53
CA ASP A 470 -28.92 -13.81 -5.29
C ASP A 470 -27.74 -14.65 -4.75
N GLU A 471 -26.65 -13.99 -4.34
CA GLU A 471 -25.47 -14.59 -3.70
C GLU A 471 -25.85 -15.28 -2.38
N VAL A 472 -26.46 -14.54 -1.45
CA VAL A 472 -26.89 -15.07 -0.14
C VAL A 472 -27.94 -16.19 -0.29
N ASP A 473 -28.85 -16.12 -1.27
CA ASP A 473 -29.78 -17.23 -1.57
C ASP A 473 -29.01 -18.51 -1.96
N GLY A 474 -27.98 -18.37 -2.80
CA GLY A 474 -27.10 -19.45 -3.22
C GLY A 474 -26.34 -20.07 -2.04
N GLU A 475 -25.78 -19.23 -1.18
CA GLU A 475 -25.06 -19.64 0.01
C GLU A 475 -25.94 -20.35 1.04
N ILE A 476 -27.16 -19.87 1.27
CA ILE A 476 -28.14 -20.56 2.13
C ILE A 476 -28.42 -21.97 1.59
N ALA A 477 -28.52 -22.12 0.26
CA ALA A 477 -28.70 -23.42 -0.37
C ALA A 477 -27.45 -24.31 -0.24
N GLU A 478 -26.24 -23.76 -0.38
CA GLU A 478 -24.97 -24.46 -0.15
C GLU A 478 -24.83 -24.92 1.31
N ALA A 479 -25.09 -24.04 2.27
CA ALA A 479 -25.07 -24.32 3.70
C ALA A 479 -25.99 -25.50 4.07
N ALA A 480 -27.18 -25.57 3.45
CA ALA A 480 -28.09 -26.71 3.64
C ALA A 480 -27.50 -28.04 3.15
N GLN A 481 -26.73 -28.04 2.05
CA GLN A 481 -26.04 -29.23 1.56
C GLN A 481 -24.94 -29.68 2.51
N HIS A 482 -24.16 -28.74 3.05
CA HIS A 482 -23.12 -29.05 4.04
C HIS A 482 -23.71 -29.59 5.35
N ALA A 483 -24.82 -29.00 5.81
CA ALA A 483 -25.54 -29.44 7.01
C ALA A 483 -26.03 -30.90 6.92
N ALA A 484 -26.43 -31.34 5.72
CA ALA A 484 -26.88 -32.71 5.45
C ALA A 484 -25.73 -33.73 5.34
N SER A 485 -24.46 -33.29 5.28
CA SER A 485 -23.31 -34.17 5.20
C SER A 485 -22.97 -34.83 6.54
N ASN A 486 -22.25 -35.96 6.50
CA ASN A 486 -21.69 -36.61 7.69
C ASN A 486 -20.37 -35.98 8.16
N ALA A 487 -19.96 -34.86 7.57
CA ALA A 487 -18.76 -34.15 7.99
C ALA A 487 -18.90 -33.67 9.45
N GLU A 488 -17.76 -33.57 10.12
CA GLU A 488 -17.66 -33.09 11.49
C GLU A 488 -17.65 -31.55 11.46
N ILE A 489 -18.84 -30.96 11.48
CA ILE A 489 -19.08 -29.51 11.42
C ILE A 489 -19.86 -29.02 12.65
N ASP A 490 -19.72 -27.74 12.99
CA ASP A 490 -20.59 -27.08 13.97
C ASP A 490 -21.94 -26.73 13.33
N ARG A 491 -22.87 -27.69 13.38
CA ARG A 491 -24.23 -27.51 12.83
C ARG A 491 -25.03 -26.43 13.57
N THR A 492 -24.66 -26.10 14.80
CA THR A 492 -25.39 -25.08 15.59
C THR A 492 -24.98 -23.69 15.12
N ALA A 493 -23.68 -23.46 14.95
CA ALA A 493 -23.15 -22.20 14.43
C ALA A 493 -23.60 -21.97 12.98
N LEU A 494 -23.49 -22.97 12.10
CA LEU A 494 -23.98 -22.89 10.72
C LEU A 494 -25.49 -22.60 10.66
N ALA A 495 -26.30 -23.26 11.50
CA ALA A 495 -27.74 -22.99 11.54
C ALA A 495 -28.07 -21.58 12.03
N ALA A 496 -27.33 -21.06 13.00
CA ALA A 496 -27.51 -19.69 13.49
C ALA A 496 -27.18 -18.64 12.40
N ALA A 497 -26.07 -18.83 11.68
CA ALA A 497 -25.69 -17.96 10.57
C ALA A 497 -26.72 -18.00 9.42
N VAL A 498 -27.20 -19.19 9.05
CA VAL A 498 -28.28 -19.34 8.05
C VAL A 498 -29.56 -18.63 8.47
N GLU A 499 -29.96 -18.70 9.74
CA GLU A 499 -31.18 -17.99 10.20
C GLU A 499 -30.98 -16.46 10.24
N LYS A 500 -29.78 -15.97 10.57
CA LYS A 500 -29.45 -14.54 10.45
C LYS A 500 -29.52 -14.09 8.98
N ALA A 501 -28.87 -14.82 8.08
CA ALA A 501 -28.89 -14.57 6.64
C ALA A 501 -30.33 -14.55 6.08
N LYS A 502 -31.17 -15.53 6.43
CA LYS A 502 -32.59 -15.54 6.04
C LYS A 502 -33.37 -14.33 6.55
N THR A 503 -33.08 -13.89 7.78
CA THR A 503 -33.74 -12.73 8.38
C THR A 503 -33.36 -11.45 7.64
N SER A 504 -32.05 -11.24 7.40
CA SER A 504 -31.55 -10.09 6.63
C SER A 504 -32.04 -10.12 5.18
N LEU A 505 -32.07 -11.30 4.55
CA LEU A 505 -32.55 -11.51 3.19
C LEU A 505 -34.05 -11.18 3.06
N ALA A 506 -34.86 -11.59 4.04
CA ALA A 506 -36.28 -11.23 4.09
C ALA A 506 -36.47 -9.71 4.22
N ALA A 507 -35.69 -9.07 5.10
CA ALA A 507 -35.69 -7.61 5.24
C ALA A 507 -35.24 -6.90 3.96
N ALA A 508 -34.21 -7.39 3.28
CA ALA A 508 -33.72 -6.85 2.01
C ALA A 508 -34.78 -6.96 0.90
N ARG A 509 -35.49 -8.08 0.80
CA ARG A 509 -36.57 -8.26 -0.18
C ARG A 509 -37.80 -7.40 0.12
N GLU A 510 -38.13 -7.20 1.39
CA GLU A 510 -39.29 -6.40 1.80
C GLU A 510 -39.02 -4.89 1.72
N ASN A 511 -37.86 -4.45 2.21
CA ASN A 511 -37.56 -3.04 2.45
C ASN A 511 -36.44 -2.49 1.55
N GLY A 512 -35.76 -3.29 0.74
CA GLY A 512 -34.59 -2.87 -0.04
C GLY A 512 -34.84 -1.77 -1.07
N SER A 513 -36.10 -1.56 -1.49
CA SER A 513 -36.46 -0.42 -2.33
C SER A 513 -36.57 0.90 -1.56
N ARG A 514 -36.94 0.84 -0.27
CA ARG A 514 -37.14 2.01 0.60
C ARG A 514 -35.88 2.34 1.40
N ASP A 515 -35.18 1.32 1.86
CA ASP A 515 -33.93 1.45 2.60
C ASP A 515 -32.81 0.60 1.97
N PRO A 516 -32.32 0.99 0.77
CA PRO A 516 -31.29 0.22 0.08
C PRO A 516 -29.98 0.17 0.87
N LEU A 517 -29.58 1.26 1.56
CA LEU A 517 -28.31 1.31 2.30
C LEU A 517 -28.34 0.48 3.58
N GLY A 518 -29.40 0.61 4.39
CA GLY A 518 -29.54 -0.14 5.62
C GLY A 518 -29.71 -1.63 5.37
N THR A 519 -30.53 -2.00 4.39
CA THR A 519 -30.72 -3.43 4.05
C THR A 519 -29.49 -4.04 3.38
N TYR A 520 -28.78 -3.31 2.52
CA TYR A 520 -27.52 -3.79 1.93
C TYR A 520 -26.47 -4.07 3.01
N SER A 521 -26.24 -3.11 3.93
CA SER A 521 -25.28 -3.27 5.02
C SER A 521 -25.62 -4.45 5.94
N ALA A 522 -26.89 -4.59 6.33
CA ALA A 522 -27.34 -5.69 7.19
C ALA A 522 -27.30 -7.05 6.49
N LEU A 523 -27.47 -7.10 5.17
CA LEU A 523 -27.34 -8.32 4.39
C LEU A 523 -25.87 -8.71 4.22
N LEU A 524 -24.99 -7.75 3.89
CA LEU A 524 -23.56 -7.97 3.73
C LEU A 524 -22.90 -8.46 5.04
N GLU A 525 -23.34 -7.95 6.20
CA GLU A 525 -22.87 -8.45 7.49
C GLU A 525 -23.30 -9.91 7.72
N ALA A 526 -24.52 -10.27 7.34
CA ALA A 526 -25.05 -11.62 7.53
C ALA A 526 -24.45 -12.63 6.53
N ASP A 527 -24.18 -12.18 5.31
CA ASP A 527 -23.43 -12.85 4.25
C ASP A 527 -22.04 -13.25 4.74
N GLY A 528 -21.22 -12.28 5.17
CA GLY A 528 -19.87 -12.57 5.68
C GLY A 528 -19.85 -13.53 6.88
N GLU A 529 -20.86 -13.50 7.76
CA GLU A 529 -20.99 -14.49 8.85
C GLU A 529 -21.36 -15.89 8.33
N LEU A 530 -22.22 -15.99 7.31
CA LEU A 530 -22.59 -17.24 6.67
C LEU A 530 -21.40 -17.86 5.94
N ASP A 531 -20.65 -17.04 5.23
CA ASP A 531 -19.50 -17.43 4.41
C ASP A 531 -18.41 -18.11 5.24
N ILE A 532 -18.07 -17.52 6.41
CA ILE A 532 -17.14 -18.11 7.38
C ILE A 532 -17.58 -19.53 7.75
N GLN A 533 -18.87 -19.74 7.98
CA GLN A 533 -19.41 -21.04 8.37
C GLN A 533 -19.46 -22.03 7.19
N ILE A 534 -19.72 -21.56 5.97
CA ILE A 534 -19.66 -22.38 4.75
C ILE A 534 -18.23 -22.85 4.50
N ASP A 535 -17.23 -21.98 4.65
CA ASP A 535 -15.83 -22.33 4.44
C ASP A 535 -15.32 -23.34 5.47
N GLU A 536 -15.67 -23.17 6.75
CA GLU A 536 -15.40 -24.18 7.79
C GLU A 536 -16.04 -25.53 7.43
N ALA A 537 -17.28 -25.52 6.95
CA ALA A 537 -17.99 -26.73 6.57
C ALA A 537 -17.39 -27.40 5.32
N ARG A 538 -16.96 -26.60 4.33
CA ARG A 538 -16.24 -27.04 3.13
C ARG A 538 -14.92 -27.71 3.50
N GLY A 539 -14.15 -27.12 4.41
CA GLY A 539 -12.92 -27.71 4.95
C GLY A 539 -13.15 -29.05 5.65
N ALA A 540 -14.19 -29.14 6.49
CA ALA A 540 -14.56 -30.38 7.17
C ALA A 540 -15.02 -31.46 6.18
N ARG A 541 -15.79 -31.10 5.16
CA ARG A 541 -16.25 -32.01 4.10
C ARG A 541 -15.09 -32.56 3.28
N ASN A 542 -14.15 -31.72 2.86
CA ASN A 542 -12.94 -32.15 2.16
C ASN A 542 -12.11 -33.14 3.00
N THR A 543 -11.99 -32.88 4.30
CA THR A 543 -11.33 -33.79 5.24
C THR A 543 -12.06 -35.12 5.37
N TYR A 544 -13.39 -35.09 5.44
CA TYR A 544 -14.26 -36.27 5.48
C TYR A 544 -14.10 -37.13 4.21
N GLU A 545 -14.18 -36.54 3.03
CA GLU A 545 -14.05 -37.24 1.73
C GLU A 545 -12.65 -37.85 1.56
N ARG A 546 -11.59 -37.13 1.92
CA ARG A 546 -10.22 -37.65 1.92
C ARG A 546 -10.07 -38.85 2.85
N THR A 547 -10.68 -38.81 4.03
CA THR A 547 -10.63 -39.92 4.99
C THR A 547 -11.37 -41.14 4.45
N LEU A 548 -12.55 -40.97 3.83
CA LEU A 548 -13.27 -42.06 3.19
C LEU A 548 -12.43 -42.75 2.10
N ALA A 549 -11.75 -41.97 1.25
CA ALA A 549 -10.89 -42.53 0.21
C ALA A 549 -9.73 -43.35 0.79
N MET A 550 -9.17 -42.94 1.93
CA MET A 550 -8.16 -43.73 2.66
C MET A 550 -8.74 -45.01 3.23
N VAL A 551 -9.93 -44.94 3.85
CA VAL A 551 -10.65 -46.12 4.37
C VAL A 551 -10.88 -47.14 3.25
N ASP A 552 -11.38 -46.71 2.09
CA ASP A 552 -11.68 -47.60 0.96
C ASP A 552 -10.45 -48.32 0.44
N ARG A 553 -9.34 -47.59 0.28
CA ARG A 553 -8.07 -48.18 -0.15
C ARG A 553 -7.56 -49.22 0.83
N THR A 554 -7.61 -48.93 2.14
CA THR A 554 -7.17 -49.88 3.18
C THR A 554 -8.12 -51.07 3.31
N LEU A 555 -9.43 -50.88 3.17
CA LEU A 555 -10.40 -51.96 3.12
C LEU A 555 -10.14 -52.91 1.94
N ALA A 556 -9.83 -52.37 0.76
CA ALA A 556 -9.51 -53.17 -0.42
C ALA A 556 -8.23 -54.01 -0.22
N ASP A 557 -7.15 -53.40 0.28
CA ASP A 557 -5.89 -54.12 0.59
C ASP A 557 -6.12 -55.23 1.63
N ALA A 558 -6.77 -54.91 2.75
CA ALA A 558 -7.07 -55.89 3.80
C ALA A 558 -7.96 -57.03 3.31
N THR A 559 -8.95 -56.74 2.44
CA THR A 559 -9.83 -57.74 1.84
C THR A 559 -9.04 -58.70 0.94
N ALA A 560 -8.17 -58.17 0.07
CA ALA A 560 -7.35 -58.98 -0.84
C ALA A 560 -6.37 -59.90 -0.07
N ARG A 561 -5.73 -59.37 0.99
CA ARG A 561 -4.85 -60.17 1.86
C ARG A 561 -5.60 -61.28 2.57
N LEU A 562 -6.76 -60.97 3.15
CA LEU A 562 -7.57 -61.96 3.85
C LEU A 562 -8.02 -63.09 2.90
N GLN A 563 -8.46 -62.75 1.69
CA GLN A 563 -8.81 -63.73 0.66
C GLN A 563 -7.63 -64.68 0.35
N GLY A 564 -6.41 -64.15 0.18
CA GLY A 564 -5.22 -64.98 -0.04
C GLY A 564 -4.91 -65.94 1.13
N VAL A 565 -5.16 -65.51 2.37
CA VAL A 565 -5.03 -66.35 3.57
C VAL A 565 -6.12 -67.43 3.59
N GLU A 566 -7.37 -67.06 3.32
CA GLU A 566 -8.51 -67.98 3.28
C GLU A 566 -8.34 -69.05 2.19
N ASP A 567 -7.88 -68.67 1.00
CA ASP A 567 -7.56 -69.59 -0.09
C ASP A 567 -6.44 -70.57 0.29
N THR A 568 -5.43 -70.08 1.00
CA THR A 568 -4.34 -70.92 1.52
C THR A 568 -4.84 -71.91 2.57
N ILE A 569 -5.70 -71.46 3.50
CA ILE A 569 -6.37 -72.32 4.49
C ILE A 569 -7.26 -73.36 3.80
N HIS A 570 -7.96 -73.00 2.74
CA HIS A 570 -8.83 -73.92 2.01
C HIS A 570 -8.03 -75.00 1.26
N THR A 571 -7.01 -74.59 0.50
CA THR A 571 -6.20 -75.50 -0.32
C THR A 571 -5.23 -76.37 0.50
N ARG A 572 -4.71 -75.85 1.62
CA ARG A 572 -3.69 -76.51 2.45
C ARG A 572 -4.16 -76.75 3.88
N GLY A 573 -5.46 -76.89 4.10
CA GLY A 573 -6.07 -76.88 5.44
C GLY A 573 -5.53 -77.89 6.46
N ARG A 574 -4.97 -79.03 6.04
CA ARG A 574 -4.35 -79.97 7.00
C ARG A 574 -2.99 -79.49 7.54
N MET A 575 -2.36 -78.55 6.85
CA MET A 575 -1.02 -78.03 7.17
C MET A 575 -1.11 -76.74 8.00
N ILE A 576 -2.14 -75.92 7.78
CA ILE A 576 -2.30 -74.65 8.50
C ILE A 576 -2.78 -74.89 9.94
N GLY A 577 -2.23 -74.18 10.90
CA GLY A 577 -2.52 -74.24 12.33
C GLY A 577 -3.75 -73.43 12.76
N VAL A 578 -4.07 -73.48 14.06
CA VAL A 578 -5.22 -72.75 14.64
C VAL A 578 -4.95 -71.25 14.72
N THR A 579 -3.69 -70.84 14.96
CA THR A 579 -3.32 -69.43 15.10
C THR A 579 -3.63 -68.61 13.85
N ALA A 580 -3.22 -69.09 12.66
CA ALA A 580 -3.51 -68.42 11.39
C ALA A 580 -5.02 -68.29 11.13
N ARG A 581 -5.81 -69.32 11.47
CA ARG A 581 -7.29 -69.29 11.35
C ARG A 581 -7.94 -68.28 12.29
N SER A 582 -7.52 -68.25 13.55
CA SER A 582 -8.04 -67.29 14.53
C SER A 582 -7.73 -65.86 14.11
N LEU A 583 -6.51 -65.60 13.62
CA LEU A 583 -6.13 -64.28 13.11
C LEU A 583 -6.93 -63.89 11.86
N ALA A 584 -7.16 -64.83 10.92
CA ALA A 584 -8.00 -64.59 9.74
C ALA A 584 -9.45 -64.25 10.15
N GLN A 585 -10.03 -64.98 11.11
CA GLN A 585 -11.36 -64.68 11.63
C GLN A 585 -11.43 -63.30 12.29
N SER A 586 -10.43 -62.94 13.12
CA SER A 586 -10.35 -61.61 13.72
C SER A 586 -10.16 -60.51 12.67
N ALA A 587 -9.39 -60.75 11.61
CA ALA A 587 -9.27 -59.82 10.48
C ALA A 587 -10.62 -59.62 9.77
N GLY A 588 -11.38 -60.69 9.53
CA GLY A 588 -12.72 -60.63 8.96
C GLY A 588 -13.72 -59.84 9.81
N GLN A 589 -13.66 -60.00 11.14
CA GLN A 589 -14.47 -59.20 12.08
C GLN A 589 -14.11 -57.71 12.00
N ALA A 590 -12.82 -57.38 12.03
CA ALA A 590 -12.36 -55.99 11.93
C ALA A 590 -12.74 -55.33 10.58
N LEU A 591 -12.71 -56.09 9.46
CA LEU A 591 -13.22 -55.63 8.17
C LEU A 591 -14.71 -55.30 8.20
N ALA A 592 -15.52 -56.18 8.80
CA ALA A 592 -16.97 -55.97 8.91
C ALA A 592 -17.28 -54.73 9.75
N ASP A 593 -16.55 -54.52 10.85
CA ASP A 593 -16.69 -53.34 11.70
C ASP A 593 -16.28 -52.06 10.97
N ALA A 594 -15.15 -52.06 10.27
CA ALA A 594 -14.69 -50.92 9.47
C ALA A 594 -15.73 -50.52 8.40
N ARG A 595 -16.32 -51.49 7.69
CA ARG A 595 -17.38 -51.23 6.70
C ARG A 595 -18.63 -50.64 7.34
N ARG A 596 -19.05 -51.17 8.50
CA ARG A 596 -20.26 -50.72 9.20
C ARG A 596 -20.17 -49.26 9.66
N ILE A 597 -18.98 -48.80 10.04
CA ILE A 597 -18.78 -47.45 10.60
C ILE A 597 -18.17 -46.46 9.60
N ARG A 598 -17.94 -46.88 8.35
CA ARG A 598 -17.30 -46.09 7.27
C ARG A 598 -17.87 -44.68 7.14
N ASP A 599 -19.20 -44.58 6.96
CA ASP A 599 -19.84 -43.31 6.60
C ASP A 599 -20.13 -42.41 7.81
N THR A 600 -20.20 -42.99 9.01
CA THR A 600 -20.56 -42.25 10.24
C THR A 600 -19.33 -41.85 11.05
N ARG A 601 -18.28 -42.69 11.05
CA ARG A 601 -17.05 -42.48 11.81
C ARG A 601 -15.84 -42.92 10.97
N PRO A 602 -15.52 -42.21 9.87
CA PRO A 602 -14.48 -42.62 8.93
C PRO A 602 -13.09 -42.71 9.56
N LYS A 603 -12.77 -41.88 10.56
CA LYS A 603 -11.51 -41.97 11.32
C LYS A 603 -11.41 -43.30 12.11
N ASP A 604 -12.51 -43.74 12.73
CA ASP A 604 -12.57 -45.03 13.42
C ASP A 604 -12.58 -46.19 12.43
N ALA A 605 -13.28 -46.04 11.30
CA ALA A 605 -13.29 -47.02 10.22
C ALA A 605 -11.89 -47.27 9.67
N PHE A 606 -11.10 -46.20 9.51
CA PHE A 606 -9.72 -46.30 9.04
C PHE A 606 -8.85 -47.11 10.00
N ARG A 607 -8.96 -46.86 11.32
CA ARG A 607 -8.25 -47.63 12.35
C ARG A 607 -8.66 -49.10 12.34
N ALA A 608 -9.96 -49.39 12.22
CA ALA A 608 -10.46 -50.75 12.12
C ALA A 608 -9.97 -51.46 10.84
N ALA A 609 -9.90 -50.74 9.70
CA ALA A 609 -9.37 -51.26 8.45
C ALA A 609 -7.85 -51.53 8.53
N GLN A 610 -7.08 -50.65 9.17
CA GLN A 610 -5.64 -50.87 9.43
C GLN A 610 -5.42 -52.08 10.33
N GLN A 611 -6.23 -52.24 11.39
CA GLN A 611 -6.19 -53.40 12.26
C GLN A 611 -6.49 -54.68 11.47
N ALA A 612 -7.48 -54.66 10.58
CA ALA A 612 -7.77 -55.79 9.70
C ALA A 612 -6.60 -56.15 8.78
N SER A 613 -5.95 -55.16 8.14
CA SER A 613 -4.78 -55.39 7.28
C SER A 613 -3.61 -56.01 8.07
N SER A 614 -3.36 -55.53 9.30
CA SER A 614 -2.33 -56.09 10.18
C SER A 614 -2.63 -57.53 10.59
N LEU A 615 -3.88 -57.83 10.99
CA LEU A 615 -4.30 -59.18 11.35
C LEU A 615 -4.22 -60.15 10.16
N ALA A 616 -4.64 -59.70 8.96
CA ALA A 616 -4.53 -60.49 7.74
C ALA A 616 -3.07 -60.78 7.36
N SER A 617 -2.18 -59.80 7.52
CA SER A 617 -0.75 -59.97 7.26
C SER A 617 -0.11 -60.98 8.22
N ARG A 618 -0.40 -60.87 9.52
CA ARG A 618 0.05 -61.84 10.52
C ARG A 618 -0.52 -63.24 10.28
N ALA A 619 -1.77 -63.32 9.82
CA ALA A 619 -2.38 -64.59 9.45
C ALA A 619 -1.67 -65.23 8.25
N ALA A 620 -1.27 -64.43 7.25
CA ALA A 620 -0.50 -64.89 6.10
C ALA A 620 0.90 -65.38 6.50
N GLU A 621 1.61 -64.63 7.35
CA GLU A 621 2.92 -65.02 7.89
C GLU A 621 2.84 -66.36 8.63
N HIS A 622 1.90 -66.50 9.57
CA HIS A 622 1.71 -67.77 10.29
C HIS A 622 1.29 -68.92 9.36
N ALA A 623 0.45 -68.66 8.36
CA ALA A 623 0.08 -69.68 7.39
C ALA A 623 1.29 -70.16 6.58
N GLN A 624 2.21 -69.24 6.23
CA GLN A 624 3.45 -69.57 5.53
C GLN A 624 4.41 -70.36 6.44
N ASP A 625 4.59 -69.94 7.69
CA ASP A 625 5.41 -70.64 8.68
C ASP A 625 4.91 -72.08 8.92
N ASP A 626 3.60 -72.27 9.00
CA ASP A 626 2.96 -73.58 9.16
C ASP A 626 3.23 -74.49 7.94
N ILE A 627 3.18 -73.95 6.72
CA ILE A 627 3.55 -74.68 5.49
C ILE A 627 5.02 -75.08 5.53
N ASP A 628 5.91 -74.17 5.91
CA ASP A 628 7.35 -74.41 5.92
C ASP A 628 7.77 -75.40 7.02
N ASP A 629 7.15 -75.35 8.19
CA ASP A 629 7.33 -76.35 9.25
C ASP A 629 6.77 -77.72 8.85
N TYR A 630 5.59 -77.80 8.24
CA TYR A 630 5.03 -79.05 7.72
C TYR A 630 5.96 -79.70 6.69
N ASN A 631 6.48 -78.90 5.74
CA ASN A 631 7.42 -79.33 4.72
C ASN A 631 8.75 -79.82 5.34
N ARG A 632 9.31 -79.09 6.32
CA ARG A 632 10.53 -79.50 7.04
C ARG A 632 10.36 -80.82 7.79
N ARG A 633 9.20 -81.03 8.44
CA ARG A 633 8.91 -82.29 9.16
C ARG A 633 8.74 -83.47 8.21
N HIS A 634 8.10 -83.29 7.05
CA HIS A 634 7.92 -84.36 6.06
C HIS A 634 9.22 -84.68 5.28
N ASN A 635 10.12 -83.71 5.09
CA ASN A 635 11.44 -83.96 4.48
C ASN A 635 12.47 -84.60 5.43
N SER A 636 12.19 -84.69 6.74
CA SER A 636 13.11 -85.22 7.76
C SER A 636 13.03 -86.76 7.93
N THR A 637 12.02 -87.42 7.39
CA THR A 637 11.83 -88.89 7.52
C THR A 637 12.41 -89.70 6.34
N GLY A 638 13.08 -89.06 5.37
CA GLY A 638 13.77 -89.70 4.26
C GLY A 638 15.29 -89.76 4.45
N GLY A 639 15.77 -90.60 5.37
CA GLY A 639 17.19 -90.94 5.45
C GLY A 639 17.59 -91.91 4.33
N GLY A 640 18.41 -91.48 3.37
CA GLY A 640 18.97 -92.37 2.36
C GLY A 640 19.68 -91.67 1.19
N SER A 641 20.98 -91.44 1.36
CA SER A 641 22.07 -91.35 0.36
C SER A 641 21.73 -91.07 -1.12
N GLY A 642 22.30 -90.00 -1.68
CA GLY A 642 22.56 -89.92 -3.13
C GLY A 642 22.35 -88.53 -3.73
N ALA A 643 23.41 -88.01 -4.33
CA ALA A 643 23.48 -86.77 -5.08
C ALA A 643 22.25 -86.47 -5.98
N GLY A 644 21.82 -85.20 -5.96
CA GLY A 644 21.03 -84.59 -7.04
C GLY A 644 19.65 -84.09 -6.63
N SER A 645 19.55 -82.79 -6.29
CA SER A 645 18.33 -82.01 -6.50
C SER A 645 18.65 -80.52 -6.41
N MET A 646 19.21 -79.99 -7.50
CA MET A 646 19.00 -78.59 -7.85
C MET A 646 17.52 -78.39 -8.23
N VAL A 647 17.03 -77.18 -7.99
CA VAL A 647 15.81 -76.58 -8.55
C VAL A 647 14.49 -77.09 -7.96
N THR A 648 13.97 -76.38 -6.95
CA THR A 648 12.56 -75.88 -6.85
C THR A 648 12.51 -74.91 -5.67
N GLY A 649 12.47 -73.60 -5.93
CA GLY A 649 12.46 -72.58 -4.87
C GLY A 649 12.99 -71.21 -5.28
N ILE A 650 13.05 -70.92 -6.59
CA ILE A 650 13.10 -69.55 -7.11
C ILE A 650 11.76 -69.37 -7.83
N VAL A 651 11.17 -68.19 -7.67
CA VAL A 651 9.85 -67.76 -8.16
C VAL A 651 8.69 -68.09 -7.21
N LEU A 652 8.60 -67.33 -6.12
CA LEU A 652 7.37 -66.65 -5.67
C LEU A 652 7.68 -65.43 -4.77
N GLY A 653 8.88 -64.85 -4.89
CA GLY A 653 9.28 -63.61 -4.19
C GLY A 653 9.07 -62.33 -5.01
N SER A 654 8.51 -62.43 -6.21
CA SER A 654 8.34 -61.31 -7.15
C SER A 654 6.87 -61.03 -7.54
N LEU A 655 5.92 -61.58 -6.79
CA LEU A 655 4.47 -61.39 -7.02
C LEU A 655 3.70 -60.90 -5.77
N LEU A 656 4.42 -60.55 -4.69
CA LEU A 656 3.86 -59.95 -3.47
C LEU A 656 4.47 -58.57 -3.16
N SER A 657 4.84 -57.82 -4.20
CA SER A 657 5.07 -56.38 -4.10
C SER A 657 4.02 -55.71 -5.00
N GLY A 658 2.81 -55.59 -4.47
CA GLY A 658 1.74 -54.83 -5.09
C GLY A 658 2.14 -53.36 -5.20
N HIS A 659 2.68 -52.98 -6.35
CA HIS A 659 2.50 -51.64 -6.89
C HIS A 659 1.40 -51.74 -7.95
N GLY A 660 0.19 -51.40 -7.53
CA GLY A 660 -0.95 -51.25 -8.43
C GLY A 660 -0.73 -50.07 -9.36
N GLY A 661 -0.43 -50.38 -10.62
CA GLY A 661 -0.64 -49.48 -11.75
C GLY A 661 -1.65 -50.15 -12.67
N PHE A 662 -2.92 -49.75 -12.58
CA PHE A 662 -3.95 -50.14 -13.52
C PHE A 662 -3.61 -49.56 -14.91
N GLY A 663 -3.47 -50.44 -15.90
CA GLY A 663 -3.29 -50.09 -17.30
C GLY A 663 -3.86 -51.18 -18.21
N GLY A 664 -5.03 -50.91 -18.76
CA GLY A 664 -5.72 -51.68 -19.81
C GLY A 664 -7.16 -51.17 -19.89
N GLY A 665 -7.76 -50.86 -21.03
CA GLY A 665 -7.40 -50.91 -22.44
C GLY A 665 -8.70 -50.72 -23.25
N PHE A 666 -8.55 -50.50 -24.56
CA PHE A 666 -9.55 -50.45 -25.65
C PHE A 666 -10.07 -49.08 -26.14
N GLY A 667 -9.76 -48.81 -27.43
CA GLY A 667 -10.72 -48.15 -28.33
C GLY A 667 -10.13 -47.25 -29.41
N GLY A 668 -9.85 -47.80 -30.60
CA GLY A 668 -10.27 -47.21 -31.89
C GLY A 668 -9.53 -46.00 -32.47
N GLY A 669 -8.71 -46.26 -33.50
CA GLY A 669 -8.85 -45.65 -34.84
C GLY A 669 -8.44 -44.19 -35.10
N GLY A 670 -7.46 -44.03 -36.00
CA GLY A 670 -7.55 -43.05 -37.10
C GLY A 670 -6.72 -41.75 -37.00
N PHE A 671 -5.93 -41.52 -38.06
CA PHE A 671 -5.28 -40.25 -38.49
C PHE A 671 -4.19 -39.70 -37.55
N GLY A 672 -3.04 -39.18 -37.96
CA GLY A 672 -2.48 -38.79 -39.25
C GLY A 672 -1.53 -37.60 -39.01
N GLY A 673 -0.27 -37.67 -39.48
CA GLY A 673 0.72 -36.58 -39.48
C GLY A 673 1.38 -36.30 -38.11
N GLY A 674 2.64 -35.90 -37.96
CA GLY A 674 3.72 -35.51 -38.87
C GLY A 674 4.71 -34.67 -38.06
N GLY A 675 6.03 -34.87 -38.25
CA GLY A 675 7.13 -34.04 -37.69
C GLY A 675 7.40 -34.27 -36.20
N GLY A 676 8.56 -34.77 -35.77
CA GLY A 676 9.87 -34.09 -35.81
C GLY A 676 10.01 -33.23 -34.54
N GLY A 677 11.01 -33.30 -33.67
CA GLY A 677 12.29 -33.98 -33.59
C GLY A 677 13.14 -33.17 -32.59
N PHE A 678 13.91 -33.84 -31.73
CA PHE A 678 14.95 -33.29 -30.81
C PHE A 678 14.44 -32.40 -29.66
N GLY A 679 14.97 -32.44 -28.45
CA GLY A 679 16.10 -33.15 -27.85
C GLY A 679 16.35 -32.48 -26.49
N GLY A 680 16.38 -33.25 -25.41
CA GLY A 680 16.60 -32.74 -24.05
C GLY A 680 17.48 -33.69 -23.24
N GLY A 681 18.78 -33.43 -23.25
CA GLY A 681 19.70 -33.74 -22.15
C GLY A 681 20.21 -32.40 -21.62
N GLY A 682 20.66 -32.22 -20.39
CA GLY A 682 20.88 -33.10 -19.25
C GLY A 682 21.60 -32.27 -18.17
N GLY A 683 21.73 -32.84 -16.96
CA GLY A 683 22.54 -32.32 -15.84
C GLY A 683 21.79 -31.30 -14.97
N GLY A 684 21.55 -31.50 -13.67
CA GLY A 684 22.53 -31.81 -12.61
C GLY A 684 23.09 -30.48 -12.09
N GLY A 685 23.09 -30.09 -10.83
CA GLY A 685 22.86 -30.70 -9.52
C GLY A 685 23.47 -29.72 -8.50
N GLY A 686 22.93 -29.61 -7.29
CA GLY A 686 23.48 -28.70 -6.27
C GLY A 686 22.80 -28.82 -4.90
N PHE A 687 23.44 -29.55 -3.99
CA PHE A 687 23.31 -29.47 -2.53
C PHE A 687 23.66 -28.03 -2.07
N GLY A 688 23.23 -27.43 -0.96
CA GLY A 688 22.74 -27.89 0.34
C GLY A 688 23.38 -27.04 1.45
N GLY A 689 22.62 -26.66 2.49
CA GLY A 689 23.08 -25.97 3.72
C GLY A 689 22.92 -24.44 3.66
N GLY A 690 22.35 -23.73 4.63
CA GLY A 690 22.15 -23.95 6.06
C GLY A 690 22.75 -22.74 6.79
N GLY A 691 21.94 -21.91 7.47
CA GLY A 691 22.45 -20.75 8.22
C GLY A 691 21.35 -19.87 8.81
N ASP A 692 21.31 -19.86 10.14
CA ASP A 692 20.52 -19.07 11.09
C ASP A 692 21.00 -17.59 11.17
N PHE A 693 20.17 -16.67 11.69
CA PHE A 693 20.39 -15.32 12.30
C PHE A 693 19.10 -14.49 12.10
N GLY A 694 18.27 -14.21 13.12
CA GLY A 694 18.45 -13.18 14.17
C GLY A 694 18.26 -11.78 13.55
N GLY A 695 17.20 -11.00 13.77
CA GLY A 695 16.48 -10.74 15.00
C GLY A 695 17.04 -9.48 15.68
N PHE A 696 16.66 -8.28 15.20
CA PHE A 696 16.42 -7.02 15.95
C PHE A 696 15.77 -5.99 15.03
#